data_AF-A0A539E4G9-F1
#
_entry.id   AF-A0A539E4G9-F1
#
_cell.length_a   1.000
_cell.length_b   1.000
_cell.length_c   1.000
_cell.angle_alpha   90.00
_cell.angle_beta   90.00
_cell.angle_gamma   90.00
#
_symmetry.space_group_name_H-M   'P 1'
#
loop_
_entity.id
_entity.type
_entity.pdbx_description
1 polymer ?
#
loop_
_entity_poly.entity_id
_entity_poly.type
_entity_poly.pdbx_seq_one_letter_code
_entity_poly.pdbx_strand_id
1 'polypeptide(L)'
;MNTASPGPPPPPPSPSSAQRGSRSTNVPAQLSSFVGREAEVASLRAAIVEDRLVSLTGAGGCGKTRLAYEVATLELEQSRYREGVWCVELAPLGSAELVAHAVAAVFGLREEFGRPMLDTLTEQLRTASALVVVDNCEHVLDGAATAIETVLQRCPGVRVIATSREALGVSGEVIWRVPSLDESTAFELFVHRGRSARPTFEPSVDERPVIAEIVSRLDGIPLAIELAAARLRMMSPSSIAAGIDDRFRLLSGGSRTAMSRQQTLEASVAWSYDLLHPDEQQLARRLSVMHGFTLEAAEDVAGEDAADRYGVLDVLTRLVDKSMVQADHATTGQGYRFLETVRQYLLQRLAESGEAEGVRARHLSYFVSLAEYAAPEVALRDGAALLAMLESQHANLESALEFADGSGRRESALRLATAMALFWELRGHLGRGGRWLARLLDQTDPEPTVHRARACWAAAHIGLYAGDLETMSVRAPEAVELAERLDDDWARARALNTLGFATAVTTPNEARPLLERSIELGSRSGDQWSVLNSHKMLTVLCWVTGDDVAATEDLETLRALATRHEAGYFLAWYHGLRGMFLARRGDLADARRYLQRAIDLCDGIGEPITGSMARAWLWAVDIAEGEYEAAERSCTALLHRSHATGGGLAVADLLANLGQIAIGRGDLAQAVSLLARNYDDTREHGLPYFVVLPAIVEASARRRLGEHARTRDLLDDIAGLAAGFGNQWMLARIELERGLVARASGEPNVAARHVHGALVSFARMGHRPDVAASLEAVAALAHDAESDAEAVRCFAAAAALRAELGIVGVRPDAAAVHAACDMLRASLGADVFATHWAEGSALSMDEAVEYVSRARGERKR
;
A
#
# COMPACT_ATOMS: atom_id res chain seq x y z
N MET A 1 -48.34 -16.29 17.31
CA MET A 1 -48.03 -15.17 16.39
C MET A 1 -46.64 -14.69 16.76
N ASN A 2 -45.63 -15.14 16.00
CA ASN A 2 -44.22 -14.78 16.17
C ASN A 2 -43.95 -13.52 15.34
N THR A 3 -43.51 -12.44 15.99
CA THR A 3 -42.99 -11.24 15.33
C THR A 3 -41.46 -11.29 15.40
N ALA A 4 -40.84 -11.74 14.31
CA ALA A 4 -39.39 -11.69 14.13
C ALA A 4 -38.97 -10.27 13.74
N SER A 5 -37.97 -9.74 14.44
CA SER A 5 -37.29 -8.49 14.09
C SER A 5 -36.59 -8.62 12.72
N PRO A 6 -36.62 -7.58 11.86
CA PRO A 6 -35.91 -7.61 10.60
C PRO A 6 -34.40 -7.53 10.88
N GLY A 7 -33.63 -8.49 10.33
CA GLY A 7 -32.18 -8.49 10.41
C GLY A 7 -31.56 -7.29 9.68
N PRO A 8 -30.29 -6.95 9.99
CA PRO A 8 -29.58 -5.86 9.32
C PRO A 8 -29.44 -6.14 7.81
N PRO A 9 -29.45 -5.09 6.96
CA PRO A 9 -29.27 -5.26 5.53
C PRO A 9 -27.89 -5.89 5.23
N PRO A 10 -27.78 -6.73 4.19
CA PRO A 10 -26.51 -7.31 3.81
C PRO A 10 -25.51 -6.20 3.44
N PRO A 11 -24.22 -6.36 3.80
CA PRO A 11 -23.19 -5.39 3.45
C PRO A 11 -23.08 -5.24 1.93
N PRO A 12 -22.73 -4.03 1.42
CA PRO A 12 -22.45 -3.85 0.00
C PRO A 12 -21.34 -4.80 -0.44
N PRO A 13 -21.40 -5.34 -1.67
CA PRO A 13 -20.37 -6.25 -2.16
C PRO A 13 -19.01 -5.54 -2.14
N SER A 14 -18.07 -6.07 -1.36
CA SER A 14 -16.67 -5.72 -1.44
C SER A 14 -16.18 -5.95 -2.87
N PRO A 15 -15.29 -5.10 -3.43
CA PRO A 15 -14.60 -5.42 -4.68
C PRO A 15 -13.70 -6.63 -4.43
N SER A 16 -14.27 -7.81 -4.64
CA SER A 16 -13.63 -9.10 -4.62
C SER A 16 -12.47 -9.10 -5.61
N SER A 17 -11.28 -9.45 -5.12
CA SER A 17 -10.08 -9.80 -5.90
C SER A 17 -10.22 -11.13 -6.67
N ALA A 18 -11.44 -11.65 -6.82
CA ALA A 18 -11.79 -12.81 -7.62
C ALA A 18 -12.70 -12.43 -8.80
N GLN A 19 -12.18 -11.62 -9.73
CA GLN A 19 -12.55 -11.66 -11.15
C GLN A 19 -11.28 -11.46 -12.00
N ARG A 20 -10.49 -12.53 -12.15
CA ARG A 20 -9.55 -12.62 -13.28
C ARG A 20 -10.38 -12.79 -14.56
N GLY A 21 -10.79 -11.66 -15.12
CA GLY A 21 -11.64 -11.57 -16.32
C GLY A 21 -11.96 -10.13 -16.74
N SER A 22 -11.94 -9.15 -15.83
CA SER A 22 -11.97 -7.72 -16.19
C SER A 22 -10.56 -7.13 -16.17
N ARG A 23 -10.22 -6.34 -17.19
CA ARG A 23 -8.95 -5.59 -17.23
C ARG A 23 -9.00 -4.47 -16.20
N SER A 24 -7.91 -4.27 -15.45
CA SER A 24 -7.81 -3.25 -14.41
C SER A 24 -7.82 -1.83 -14.99
N THR A 25 -8.64 -0.95 -14.42
CA THR A 25 -8.75 0.44 -14.84
C THR A 25 -9.35 1.33 -13.75
N ASN A 26 -9.02 2.61 -13.81
CA ASN A 26 -9.68 3.69 -13.08
C ASN A 26 -10.21 4.79 -14.02
N VAL A 27 -10.36 4.50 -15.32
CA VAL A 27 -10.90 5.47 -16.30
C VAL A 27 -12.33 5.85 -15.88
N PRO A 28 -12.64 7.14 -15.66
CA PRO A 28 -13.96 7.54 -15.19
C PRO A 28 -15.08 7.18 -16.17
N ALA A 29 -16.15 6.57 -15.67
CA ALA A 29 -17.36 6.33 -16.45
C ALA A 29 -17.97 7.68 -16.88
N GLN A 30 -18.14 7.86 -18.20
CA GLN A 30 -18.68 9.11 -18.73
C GLN A 30 -20.21 9.13 -18.58
N LEU A 31 -20.72 9.93 -17.64
CA LEU A 31 -22.16 10.04 -17.33
C LEU A 31 -22.98 10.81 -18.37
N SER A 32 -22.31 11.36 -19.38
CA SER A 32 -22.98 11.95 -20.52
C SER A 32 -22.44 11.38 -21.82
N SER A 33 -23.22 11.48 -22.88
CA SER A 33 -22.80 11.05 -24.21
C SER A 33 -21.58 11.84 -24.68
N PHE A 34 -20.71 11.17 -25.45
CA PHE A 34 -19.69 11.83 -26.26
C PHE A 34 -20.35 12.17 -27.60
N VAL A 35 -20.46 13.46 -27.90
CA VAL A 35 -21.19 13.96 -29.08
C VAL A 35 -20.20 14.25 -30.20
N GLY A 36 -20.27 13.47 -31.27
CA GLY A 36 -19.39 13.54 -32.43
C GLY A 36 -17.94 13.14 -32.12
N ARG A 37 -17.04 13.48 -33.05
CA ARG A 37 -15.57 13.25 -33.00
C ARG A 37 -15.08 11.82 -33.25
N GLU A 38 -15.82 11.04 -34.02
CA GLU A 38 -15.44 9.66 -34.37
C GLU A 38 -14.13 9.60 -35.18
N ALA A 39 -13.90 10.59 -36.05
CA ALA A 39 -12.68 10.70 -36.84
C ALA A 39 -11.46 11.03 -35.97
N GLU A 40 -11.62 11.94 -35.01
CA GLU A 40 -10.59 12.32 -34.04
C GLU A 40 -10.22 11.14 -33.13
N VAL A 41 -11.22 10.40 -32.64
CA VAL A 41 -10.99 9.17 -31.84
C VAL A 41 -10.19 8.15 -32.66
N ALA A 42 -10.57 7.88 -33.90
CA ALA A 42 -9.85 6.95 -34.76
C ALA A 42 -8.40 7.40 -35.03
N SER A 43 -8.19 8.69 -35.27
CA SER A 43 -6.87 9.29 -35.51
C SER A 43 -5.97 9.21 -34.26
N LEU A 44 -6.50 9.57 -33.10
CA LEU A 44 -5.76 9.50 -31.83
C LEU A 44 -5.39 8.06 -31.46
N ARG A 45 -6.29 7.10 -31.71
CA ARG A 45 -6.00 5.67 -31.52
C ARG A 45 -4.86 5.19 -32.41
N ALA A 46 -4.82 5.62 -33.68
CA ALA A 46 -3.70 5.30 -34.56
C ALA A 46 -2.38 5.89 -34.04
N ALA A 47 -2.39 7.16 -33.63
CA ALA A 47 -1.22 7.84 -33.10
C ALA A 47 -0.65 7.14 -31.85
N ILE A 48 -1.49 6.75 -30.87
CA ILE A 48 -1.00 6.06 -29.66
C ILE A 48 -0.59 4.60 -29.93
N VAL A 49 -0.91 4.02 -31.09
CA VAL A 49 -0.40 2.70 -31.52
C VAL A 49 0.99 2.83 -32.14
N GLU A 50 1.22 3.88 -32.91
CA GLU A 50 2.50 4.16 -33.57
C GLU A 50 3.52 4.73 -32.57
N ASP A 51 3.11 5.71 -31.78
CA ASP A 51 3.94 6.45 -30.84
C ASP A 51 3.67 6.08 -29.39
N ARG A 52 4.65 6.38 -28.52
CA ARG A 52 4.57 6.10 -27.08
C ARG A 52 4.13 7.30 -26.25
N LEU A 53 4.20 8.50 -26.81
CA LEU A 53 3.74 9.74 -26.17
C LEU A 53 2.92 10.55 -27.16
N VAL A 54 1.64 10.74 -26.87
CA VAL A 54 0.78 11.65 -27.60
C VAL A 54 0.27 12.73 -26.65
N SER A 55 0.63 13.97 -26.91
CA SER A 55 0.16 15.12 -26.13
C SER A 55 -0.99 15.80 -26.84
N LEU A 56 -2.18 15.66 -26.26
CA LEU A 56 -3.35 16.44 -26.63
C LEU A 56 -3.14 17.88 -26.21
N THR A 57 -2.91 18.75 -27.20
CA THR A 57 -2.75 20.19 -26.98
C THR A 57 -3.95 20.96 -27.50
N GLY A 58 -4.25 22.09 -26.88
CA GLY A 58 -5.39 22.92 -27.28
C GLY A 58 -5.85 23.81 -26.14
N ALA A 59 -6.68 24.78 -26.48
CA ALA A 59 -7.20 25.74 -25.52
C ALA A 59 -7.94 25.08 -24.35
N GLY A 60 -8.05 25.79 -23.23
CA GLY A 60 -8.89 25.35 -22.11
C GLY A 60 -10.31 25.05 -22.61
N GLY A 61 -10.91 23.96 -22.13
CA GLY A 61 -12.30 23.63 -22.46
C GLY A 61 -12.54 23.03 -23.85
N CYS A 62 -11.51 22.78 -24.69
CA CYS A 62 -11.66 22.18 -26.02
C CYS A 62 -12.00 20.67 -26.04
N GLY A 63 -12.09 20.02 -24.86
CA GLY A 63 -12.44 18.61 -24.70
C GLY A 63 -11.27 17.63 -24.73
N LYS A 64 -10.03 18.05 -24.42
CA LYS A 64 -8.83 17.18 -24.39
C LYS A 64 -9.02 15.97 -23.48
N THR A 65 -9.34 16.21 -22.21
CA THR A 65 -9.60 15.20 -21.19
C THR A 65 -10.65 14.20 -21.65
N ARG A 66 -11.76 14.70 -22.19
CA ARG A 66 -12.89 13.87 -22.60
C ARG A 66 -12.54 12.99 -23.81
N LEU A 67 -11.78 13.53 -24.77
CA LEU A 67 -11.28 12.75 -25.91
C LEU A 67 -10.25 11.69 -25.47
N ALA A 68 -9.36 12.01 -24.53
CA ALA A 68 -8.40 11.04 -23.98
C ALA A 68 -9.09 9.89 -23.25
N TYR A 69 -10.11 10.19 -22.44
CA TYR A 69 -10.89 9.18 -21.71
C TYR A 69 -11.73 8.29 -22.65
N GLU A 70 -12.27 8.85 -23.73
CA GLU A 70 -12.98 8.06 -24.75
C GLU A 70 -12.02 7.06 -25.41
N VAL A 71 -10.82 7.50 -25.81
CA VAL A 71 -9.80 6.60 -26.37
C VAL A 71 -9.33 5.56 -25.36
N ALA A 72 -9.08 5.96 -24.11
CA ALA A 72 -8.69 5.04 -23.05
C ALA A 72 -9.75 3.95 -22.83
N THR A 73 -11.04 4.31 -22.88
CA THR A 73 -12.16 3.38 -22.75
C THR A 73 -12.17 2.35 -23.88
N LEU A 74 -11.93 2.77 -25.11
CA LEU A 74 -11.83 1.85 -26.26
C LEU A 74 -10.58 0.96 -26.22
N GLU A 75 -9.47 1.50 -25.70
CA GLU A 75 -8.22 0.74 -25.54
C GLU A 75 -8.30 -0.30 -24.41
N LEU A 76 -9.20 -0.14 -23.43
CA LEU A 76 -9.51 -1.18 -22.45
C LEU A 76 -10.04 -2.45 -23.11
N GLU A 77 -10.70 -2.37 -24.26
CA GLU A 77 -11.20 -3.54 -25.00
C GLU A 77 -10.09 -4.29 -25.75
N GLN A 78 -8.87 -3.74 -25.80
CA GLN A 78 -7.72 -4.35 -26.48
C GLN A 78 -6.82 -5.18 -25.54
N SER A 79 -6.23 -6.27 -26.05
CA SER A 79 -5.34 -7.16 -25.26
C SER A 79 -3.90 -6.66 -25.09
N ARG A 80 -3.60 -5.43 -25.52
CA ARG A 80 -2.23 -4.90 -25.58
C ARG A 80 -1.67 -4.54 -24.20
N TYR A 81 -2.51 -3.98 -23.32
CA TYR A 81 -2.08 -3.45 -22.03
C TYR A 81 -2.39 -4.46 -20.93
N ARG A 82 -1.39 -5.27 -20.57
CA ARG A 82 -1.55 -6.36 -19.57
C ARG A 82 -1.79 -5.79 -18.18
N GLU A 83 -1.14 -4.67 -17.88
CA GLU A 83 -1.24 -3.97 -16.60
C GLU A 83 -2.39 -2.95 -16.58
N GLY A 84 -3.15 -2.83 -17.68
CA GLY A 84 -4.38 -2.03 -17.75
C GLY A 84 -4.22 -0.66 -18.37
N VAL A 85 -5.32 0.11 -18.35
CA VAL A 85 -5.38 1.50 -18.81
C VAL A 85 -5.77 2.37 -17.63
N TRP A 86 -4.96 3.40 -17.36
CA TRP A 86 -5.04 4.20 -16.15
C TRP A 86 -5.16 5.69 -16.47
N CYS A 87 -5.92 6.43 -15.67
CA CYS A 87 -6.05 7.88 -15.71
C CYS A 87 -5.45 8.50 -14.45
N VAL A 88 -4.57 9.48 -14.64
CA VAL A 88 -3.89 10.24 -13.60
C VAL A 88 -4.35 11.69 -13.73
N GLU A 89 -5.18 12.14 -12.79
CA GLU A 89 -5.66 13.52 -12.76
C GLU A 89 -4.66 14.39 -12.00
N LEU A 90 -3.95 15.29 -12.70
CA LEU A 90 -2.99 16.18 -12.06
C LEU A 90 -3.65 17.45 -11.50
N ALA A 91 -4.89 17.76 -11.90
CA ALA A 91 -5.63 18.95 -11.43
C ALA A 91 -5.60 19.19 -9.91
N PRO A 92 -5.69 18.17 -9.04
CA PRO A 92 -5.62 18.36 -7.61
C PRO A 92 -4.21 18.63 -7.05
N LEU A 93 -3.15 18.66 -7.86
CA LEU A 93 -1.79 18.78 -7.36
C LEU A 93 -1.39 20.24 -7.14
N GLY A 94 -0.76 20.50 -5.99
CA GLY A 94 -0.21 21.81 -5.62
C GLY A 94 1.22 22.05 -6.10
N SER A 95 1.96 20.99 -6.44
CA SER A 95 3.39 21.08 -6.76
C SER A 95 3.86 20.01 -7.76
N ALA A 96 4.90 20.34 -8.54
CA ALA A 96 5.46 19.50 -9.61
C ALA A 96 6.05 18.16 -9.11
N GLU A 97 6.52 18.13 -7.85
CA GLU A 97 7.13 16.93 -7.23
C GLU A 97 6.10 15.82 -6.97
N LEU A 98 4.80 16.15 -6.95
CA LEU A 98 3.72 15.21 -6.67
C LEU A 98 3.28 14.42 -7.92
N VAL A 99 3.73 14.80 -9.12
CA VAL A 99 3.30 14.13 -10.35
C VAL A 99 3.69 12.65 -10.36
N ALA A 100 4.93 12.33 -9.96
CA ALA A 100 5.36 10.93 -9.85
C ALA A 100 4.51 10.15 -8.83
N HIS A 101 4.09 10.79 -7.74
CA HIS A 101 3.23 10.19 -6.72
C HIS A 101 1.82 9.90 -7.27
N ALA A 102 1.23 10.86 -7.99
CA ALA A 102 -0.07 10.67 -8.63
C ALA A 102 -0.06 9.54 -9.67
N VAL A 103 1.01 9.45 -10.47
CA VAL A 103 1.18 8.34 -11.44
C VAL A 103 1.36 7.01 -10.72
N ALA A 104 2.11 6.93 -9.63
CA ALA A 104 2.26 5.65 -8.95
C ALA A 104 1.00 5.22 -8.19
N ALA A 105 0.21 6.16 -7.67
CA ALA A 105 -1.00 5.88 -6.92
C ALA A 105 -2.00 5.04 -7.74
N VAL A 106 -2.12 5.28 -9.05
CA VAL A 106 -3.02 4.50 -9.93
C VAL A 106 -2.55 3.06 -10.13
N PHE A 107 -1.25 2.79 -9.93
CA PHE A 107 -0.70 1.42 -9.93
C PHE A 107 -0.67 0.78 -8.54
N GLY A 108 -1.19 1.47 -7.52
CA GLY A 108 -1.11 1.03 -6.12
C GLY A 108 0.32 1.06 -5.55
N LEU A 109 1.19 1.88 -6.14
CA LEU A 109 2.58 2.03 -5.73
C LEU A 109 2.73 3.17 -4.74
N ARG A 110 3.64 2.97 -3.80
CA ARG A 110 3.98 3.83 -2.68
C ARG A 110 5.47 4.07 -2.73
N GLU A 111 5.87 5.21 -2.19
CA GLU A 111 7.26 5.59 -2.19
C GLU A 111 8.06 4.74 -1.22
N GLU A 112 9.13 4.13 -1.75
CA GLU A 112 10.10 3.41 -0.96
C GLU A 112 10.89 4.39 -0.09
N PHE A 113 11.12 4.03 1.16
CA PHE A 113 11.90 4.89 2.04
C PHE A 113 13.33 5.05 1.51
N GLY A 114 13.87 6.27 1.56
CA GLY A 114 15.22 6.58 1.06
C GLY A 114 15.36 6.57 -0.46
N ARG A 115 14.29 6.28 -1.21
CA ARG A 115 14.30 6.24 -2.68
C ARG A 115 13.22 7.18 -3.25
N PRO A 116 13.57 8.09 -4.17
CA PRO A 116 12.59 8.99 -4.77
C PRO A 116 11.44 8.22 -5.46
N MET A 117 10.24 8.79 -5.40
CA MET A 117 9.05 8.16 -5.99
C MET A 117 9.20 7.81 -7.47
N LEU A 118 9.89 8.66 -8.25
CA LEU A 118 10.09 8.42 -9.69
C LEU A 118 10.99 7.20 -9.96
N ASP A 119 12.01 6.98 -9.13
CA ASP A 119 12.86 5.80 -9.24
C ASP A 119 12.12 4.54 -8.82
N THR A 120 11.29 4.63 -7.77
CA THR A 120 10.38 3.54 -7.37
C THR A 120 9.44 3.19 -8.52
N LEU A 121 8.73 4.18 -9.08
CA LEU A 121 7.79 4.00 -10.18
C LEU A 121 8.43 3.35 -11.40
N THR A 122 9.59 3.86 -11.83
CA THR A 122 10.27 3.37 -13.05
C THR A 122 10.81 1.96 -12.90
N GLU A 123 11.24 1.56 -11.70
CA GLU A 123 11.66 0.19 -11.43
C GLU A 123 10.47 -0.78 -11.47
N GLN A 124 9.35 -0.40 -10.86
CA GLN A 124 8.14 -1.22 -10.79
C GLN A 124 7.43 -1.37 -12.15
N LEU A 125 7.53 -0.36 -13.01
CA LEU A 125 6.92 -0.37 -14.35
C LEU A 125 7.87 -0.83 -15.46
N ARG A 126 9.12 -1.19 -15.14
CA ARG A 126 10.16 -1.55 -16.11
C ARG A 126 9.73 -2.61 -17.11
N THR A 127 8.98 -3.63 -16.67
CA THR A 127 8.45 -4.71 -17.52
C THR A 127 6.95 -4.61 -17.78
N ALA A 128 6.29 -3.53 -17.34
CA ALA A 128 4.86 -3.34 -17.49
C ALA A 128 4.49 -2.88 -18.91
N SER A 129 3.33 -3.32 -19.38
CA SER A 129 2.62 -2.88 -20.57
C SER A 129 1.31 -2.19 -20.17
N ALA A 130 1.34 -0.86 -20.11
CA ALA A 130 0.21 -0.04 -19.67
C ALA A 130 0.02 1.20 -20.56
N LEU A 131 -1.22 1.67 -20.65
CA LEU A 131 -1.55 2.99 -21.18
C LEU A 131 -1.89 3.92 -20.01
N VAL A 132 -1.22 5.06 -19.92
CA VAL A 132 -1.45 6.06 -18.87
C VAL A 132 -1.95 7.35 -19.51
N VAL A 133 -3.16 7.77 -19.18
CA VAL A 133 -3.66 9.11 -19.49
C VAL A 133 -3.24 10.03 -18.37
N VAL A 134 -2.42 11.04 -18.67
CA VAL A 134 -1.99 12.07 -17.70
C VAL A 134 -2.74 13.36 -18.02
N ASP A 135 -3.71 13.70 -17.19
CA ASP A 135 -4.64 14.80 -17.45
C ASP A 135 -4.22 16.11 -16.76
N ASN A 136 -4.40 17.24 -17.45
CA ASN A 136 -4.22 18.60 -16.95
C ASN A 136 -2.75 18.96 -16.60
N CYS A 137 -1.79 18.65 -17.48
CA CYS A 137 -0.36 18.86 -17.22
C CYS A 137 0.05 20.34 -17.15
N GLU A 138 -0.75 21.28 -17.68
CA GLU A 138 -0.36 22.69 -17.87
C GLU A 138 0.11 23.46 -16.63
N HIS A 139 -0.33 23.07 -15.44
CA HIS A 139 0.03 23.76 -14.18
C HIS A 139 1.27 23.18 -13.51
N VAL A 140 1.73 22.00 -13.96
CA VAL A 140 2.90 21.26 -13.46
C VAL A 140 3.75 20.75 -14.62
N LEU A 141 3.88 21.55 -15.69
CA LEU A 141 4.49 21.13 -16.96
C LEU A 141 5.87 20.51 -16.78
N ASP A 142 6.78 21.20 -16.07
CA ASP A 142 8.15 20.73 -15.88
C ASP A 142 8.17 19.40 -15.11
N GLY A 143 7.31 19.25 -14.10
CA GLY A 143 7.17 18.01 -13.32
C GLY A 143 6.59 16.86 -14.14
N ALA A 144 5.56 17.15 -14.94
CA ALA A 144 4.94 16.18 -15.83
C ALA A 144 5.89 15.74 -16.94
N ALA A 145 6.59 16.68 -17.58
CA ALA A 145 7.60 16.39 -18.59
C ALA A 145 8.71 15.49 -18.03
N THR A 146 9.28 15.85 -16.87
CA THR A 146 10.33 15.07 -16.22
C THR A 146 9.86 13.65 -15.88
N ALA A 147 8.67 13.51 -15.29
CA ALA A 147 8.13 12.22 -14.90
C ALA A 147 7.82 11.33 -16.12
N ILE A 148 7.14 11.87 -17.12
CA ILE A 148 6.77 11.16 -18.35
C ILE A 148 8.01 10.75 -19.14
N GLU A 149 8.97 11.66 -19.31
CA GLU A 149 10.23 11.37 -20.01
C GLU A 149 10.97 10.22 -19.33
N THR A 150 11.14 10.29 -18.01
CA THR A 150 11.87 9.26 -17.25
C THR A 150 11.16 7.90 -17.33
N VAL A 151 9.83 7.88 -17.20
CA VAL A 151 9.02 6.66 -17.35
C VAL A 151 9.18 6.07 -18.76
N LEU A 152 9.06 6.89 -19.80
CA LEU A 152 9.16 6.40 -21.18
C LEU A 152 10.57 5.89 -21.52
N GLN A 153 11.62 6.50 -20.98
CA GLN A 153 13.00 6.04 -21.16
C GLN A 153 13.26 4.68 -20.48
N ARG A 154 12.73 4.47 -19.26
CA ARG A 154 13.02 3.28 -18.45
C ARG A 154 12.00 2.14 -18.60
N CYS A 155 10.78 2.42 -19.06
CA CYS A 155 9.65 1.49 -19.09
C CYS A 155 9.12 1.30 -20.52
N PRO A 156 9.75 0.45 -21.37
CA PRO A 156 9.47 0.37 -22.80
C PRO A 156 8.03 -0.04 -23.16
N GLY A 157 7.33 -0.76 -22.28
CA GLY A 157 5.94 -1.17 -22.49
C GLY A 157 4.90 -0.09 -22.10
N VAL A 158 5.32 1.01 -21.47
CA VAL A 158 4.41 2.09 -21.08
C VAL A 158 4.22 3.07 -22.24
N ARG A 159 2.95 3.46 -22.45
CA ARG A 159 2.51 4.51 -23.38
C ARG A 159 1.72 5.57 -22.62
N VAL A 160 1.79 6.81 -23.10
CA VAL A 160 1.21 7.97 -22.43
C VAL A 160 0.36 8.79 -23.40
N ILE A 161 -0.85 9.13 -22.97
CA ILE A 161 -1.64 10.24 -23.54
C ILE A 161 -1.62 11.37 -22.52
N ALA A 162 -0.96 12.48 -22.83
CA ALA A 162 -0.96 13.65 -21.96
C ALA A 162 -2.01 14.66 -22.44
N THR A 163 -2.71 15.32 -21.54
CA THR A 163 -3.53 16.50 -21.89
C THR A 163 -2.90 17.75 -21.29
N SER A 164 -2.74 18.78 -22.12
CA SER A 164 -2.07 20.02 -21.72
C SER A 164 -2.52 21.19 -22.59
N ARG A 165 -2.29 22.43 -22.15
CA ARG A 165 -2.47 23.63 -22.98
C ARG A 165 -1.36 23.80 -24.01
N GLU A 166 -0.14 23.45 -23.62
CA GLU A 166 1.06 23.51 -24.44
C GLU A 166 1.79 22.17 -24.45
N ALA A 167 2.75 22.03 -25.37
CA ALA A 167 3.54 20.79 -25.47
C ALA A 167 4.38 20.60 -24.20
N LEU A 168 4.62 19.34 -23.83
CA LEU A 168 5.48 19.01 -22.70
C LEU A 168 6.96 19.28 -23.01
N GLY A 169 7.34 19.26 -24.29
CA GLY A 169 8.72 19.49 -24.73
C GLY A 169 9.62 18.27 -24.56
N VAL A 170 9.04 17.06 -24.57
CA VAL A 170 9.75 15.80 -24.31
C VAL A 170 10.17 15.12 -25.62
N SER A 171 11.30 14.41 -25.60
CA SER A 171 11.74 13.65 -26.78
C SER A 171 10.76 12.53 -27.16
N GLY A 172 10.42 12.42 -28.44
CA GLY A 172 9.43 11.46 -28.94
C GLY A 172 7.97 11.84 -28.68
N GLU A 173 7.71 13.08 -28.26
CA GLU A 173 6.36 13.64 -28.11
C GLU A 173 5.71 13.90 -29.48
N VAL A 174 4.53 13.28 -29.70
CA VAL A 174 3.65 13.64 -30.81
C VAL A 174 2.61 14.63 -30.33
N ILE A 175 2.69 15.86 -30.83
CA ILE A 175 1.73 16.92 -30.52
C ILE A 175 0.47 16.73 -31.37
N TRP A 176 -0.61 16.31 -30.72
CA TRP A 176 -1.92 16.15 -31.36
C TRP A 176 -2.83 17.32 -30.96
N ARG A 177 -3.05 18.27 -31.89
CA ARG A 177 -3.85 19.46 -31.61
C ARG A 177 -5.33 19.12 -31.66
N VAL A 178 -6.02 19.24 -30.52
CA VAL A 178 -7.46 19.03 -30.43
C VAL A 178 -8.19 20.18 -31.10
N PRO A 179 -8.92 19.93 -32.21
CA PRO A 179 -9.65 20.98 -32.90
C PRO A 179 -10.84 21.48 -32.07
N SER A 180 -11.28 22.72 -32.32
CA SER A 180 -12.63 23.14 -31.91
C SER A 180 -13.68 22.26 -32.58
N LEU A 181 -14.88 22.17 -32.00
CA LEU A 181 -15.99 21.51 -32.69
C LEU A 181 -16.33 22.28 -33.97
N ASP A 182 -16.63 21.53 -35.04
CA ASP A 182 -17.28 22.12 -36.20
C ASP A 182 -18.68 22.63 -35.85
N GLU A 183 -19.24 23.48 -36.70
CA GLU A 183 -20.51 24.16 -36.42
C GLU A 183 -21.66 23.17 -36.18
N SER A 184 -21.70 22.07 -36.94
CA SER A 184 -22.68 20.99 -36.78
C SER A 184 -22.58 20.32 -35.41
N THR A 185 -21.38 19.89 -35.02
CA THR A 185 -21.15 19.18 -33.76
C THR A 185 -21.31 20.11 -32.56
N ALA A 186 -20.89 21.38 -32.69
CA ALA A 186 -21.07 22.41 -31.69
C ALA A 186 -22.56 22.70 -31.45
N PHE A 187 -23.34 22.79 -32.54
CA PHE A 187 -24.80 22.94 -32.48
C PHE A 187 -25.45 21.72 -31.81
N GLU A 188 -25.07 20.50 -32.21
CA GLU A 188 -25.56 19.26 -31.61
C GLU A 188 -25.25 19.20 -30.11
N LEU A 189 -24.03 19.56 -29.71
CA LEU A 189 -23.65 19.65 -28.30
C LEU A 189 -24.53 20.65 -27.54
N PHE A 190 -24.75 21.85 -28.09
CA PHE A 190 -25.61 22.87 -27.45
C PHE A 190 -27.04 22.35 -27.25
N VAL A 191 -27.63 21.73 -28.26
CA VAL A 191 -28.99 21.17 -28.17
C VAL A 191 -29.05 20.01 -27.18
N HIS A 192 -28.06 19.11 -27.24
CA HIS A 192 -27.98 17.97 -26.36
C HIS A 192 -27.88 18.40 -24.89
N ARG A 193 -27.01 19.38 -24.59
CA ARG A 193 -26.83 19.95 -23.24
C ARG A 193 -28.01 20.80 -22.81
N GLY A 194 -28.63 21.51 -23.75
CA GLY A 194 -29.85 22.28 -23.51
C GLY A 194 -31.01 21.40 -23.07
N ARG A 195 -31.14 20.19 -23.63
CA ARG A 195 -32.12 19.19 -23.17
C ARG A 195 -31.82 18.70 -21.76
N SER A 196 -30.55 18.61 -21.35
CA SER A 196 -30.20 18.29 -19.96
C SER A 196 -30.62 19.41 -19.00
N ALA A 197 -30.50 20.68 -19.39
CA ALA A 197 -30.90 21.83 -18.56
C ALA A 197 -32.42 22.07 -18.54
N ARG A 198 -33.08 21.83 -19.68
CA ARG A 198 -34.52 21.96 -19.90
C ARG A 198 -35.00 20.76 -20.75
N PRO A 199 -35.55 19.69 -20.14
CA PRO A 199 -35.90 18.44 -20.83
C PRO A 199 -36.79 18.57 -22.07
N THR A 200 -37.64 19.61 -22.11
CA THR A 200 -38.55 19.93 -23.22
C THR A 200 -37.91 20.86 -24.28
N PHE A 201 -36.60 21.10 -24.22
CA PHE A 201 -35.91 21.96 -25.17
C PHE A 201 -35.79 21.30 -26.54
N GLU A 202 -36.57 21.82 -27.49
CA GLU A 202 -36.34 21.66 -28.91
C GLU A 202 -36.22 23.05 -29.56
N PRO A 203 -35.12 23.35 -30.28
CA PRO A 203 -34.97 24.64 -30.93
C PRO A 203 -36.00 24.81 -32.05
N SER A 204 -36.79 25.88 -31.95
CA SER A 204 -37.66 26.34 -33.03
C SER A 204 -36.85 26.79 -34.25
N VAL A 205 -37.51 26.92 -35.40
CA VAL A 205 -36.87 27.36 -36.66
C VAL A 205 -36.15 28.71 -36.49
N ASP A 206 -36.72 29.61 -35.67
CA ASP A 206 -36.18 30.95 -35.42
C ASP A 206 -35.03 30.96 -34.40
N GLU A 207 -34.93 29.94 -33.53
CA GLU A 207 -33.84 29.82 -32.54
C GLU A 207 -32.58 29.17 -33.10
N ARG A 208 -32.68 28.40 -34.18
CA ARG A 208 -31.52 27.72 -34.79
C ARG A 208 -30.41 28.69 -35.25
N PRO A 209 -30.72 29.80 -35.95
CA PRO A 209 -29.70 30.79 -36.33
C PRO A 209 -29.06 31.45 -35.11
N VAL A 210 -29.83 31.69 -34.05
CA VAL A 210 -29.32 32.28 -32.80
C VAL A 210 -28.38 31.32 -32.08
N ILE A 211 -28.70 30.03 -32.06
CA ILE A 211 -27.81 29.00 -31.48
C ILE A 211 -26.53 28.87 -32.32
N ALA A 212 -26.63 28.88 -33.65
CA ALA A 212 -25.48 28.90 -34.55
C ALA A 212 -24.57 30.11 -34.26
N GLU A 213 -25.16 31.29 -34.03
CA GLU A 213 -24.44 32.49 -33.61
C GLU A 213 -23.75 32.30 -32.24
N ILE A 214 -24.43 31.72 -31.25
CA ILE A 214 -23.84 31.43 -29.93
C ILE A 214 -22.63 30.50 -30.08
N VAL A 215 -22.78 29.36 -30.75
CA VAL A 215 -21.68 28.37 -30.85
C VAL A 215 -20.51 28.90 -31.67
N SER A 216 -20.78 29.74 -32.68
CA SER A 216 -19.75 30.45 -33.44
C SER A 216 -18.99 31.45 -32.57
N ARG A 217 -19.69 32.25 -31.76
CA ARG A 217 -19.08 33.22 -30.83
C ARG A 217 -18.29 32.57 -29.70
N LEU A 218 -18.62 31.33 -29.37
CA LEU A 218 -17.89 30.52 -28.40
C LEU A 218 -16.75 29.72 -29.05
N ASP A 219 -16.41 30.02 -30.31
CA ASP A 219 -15.33 29.39 -31.09
C ASP A 219 -15.40 27.85 -31.16
N GLY A 220 -16.61 27.28 -31.04
CA GLY A 220 -16.80 25.84 -30.97
C GLY A 220 -16.15 25.19 -29.73
N ILE A 221 -15.90 25.93 -28.65
CA ILE A 221 -15.29 25.42 -27.41
C ILE A 221 -16.35 24.67 -26.59
N PRO A 222 -16.27 23.33 -26.44
CA PRO A 222 -17.26 22.52 -25.74
C PRO A 222 -17.63 23.03 -24.34
N LEU A 223 -16.64 23.37 -23.49
CA LEU A 223 -16.93 23.82 -22.13
C LEU A 223 -17.71 25.14 -22.10
N ALA A 224 -17.36 26.08 -22.99
CA ALA A 224 -18.08 27.35 -23.08
C ALA A 224 -19.51 27.13 -23.59
N ILE A 225 -19.69 26.22 -24.56
CA ILE A 225 -21.00 25.80 -25.07
C ILE A 225 -21.82 25.13 -23.97
N GLU A 226 -21.22 24.27 -23.15
CA GLU A 226 -21.87 23.61 -22.01
C GLU A 226 -22.32 24.63 -20.95
N LEU A 227 -21.44 25.56 -20.58
CA LEU A 227 -21.76 26.65 -19.65
C LEU A 227 -22.89 27.55 -20.18
N ALA A 228 -22.92 27.82 -21.49
CA ALA A 228 -23.98 28.60 -22.13
C ALA A 228 -25.31 27.81 -22.20
N ALA A 229 -25.27 26.55 -22.62
CA ALA A 229 -26.45 25.69 -22.74
C ALA A 229 -27.11 25.42 -21.38
N ALA A 230 -26.32 25.32 -20.30
CA ALA A 230 -26.83 25.21 -18.93
C ALA A 230 -27.76 26.38 -18.54
N ARG A 231 -27.60 27.56 -19.15
CA ARG A 231 -28.42 28.75 -18.88
C ARG A 231 -29.82 28.68 -19.48
N LEU A 232 -30.12 27.72 -20.36
CA LEU A 232 -31.46 27.52 -20.93
C LEU A 232 -32.53 27.20 -19.88
N ARG A 233 -32.13 26.87 -18.66
CA ARG A 233 -33.02 26.75 -17.49
C ARG A 233 -33.70 28.08 -17.13
N MET A 234 -33.03 29.21 -17.34
CA MET A 234 -33.45 30.55 -16.86
C MET A 234 -33.53 31.60 -17.98
N MET A 235 -32.94 31.33 -19.14
CA MET A 235 -32.76 32.31 -20.23
C MET A 235 -33.13 31.72 -21.59
N SER A 236 -33.55 32.58 -22.52
CA SER A 236 -33.71 32.21 -23.93
C SER A 236 -32.35 32.19 -24.66
N PRO A 237 -32.21 31.48 -25.78
CA PRO A 237 -31.01 31.56 -26.64
C PRO A 237 -30.62 33.01 -26.97
N SER A 238 -31.59 33.86 -27.32
CA SER A 238 -31.34 35.26 -27.68
C SER A 238 -30.75 36.07 -26.52
N SER A 239 -31.20 35.82 -25.29
CA SER A 239 -30.65 36.46 -24.10
C SER A 239 -29.22 36.01 -23.80
N ILE A 240 -28.90 34.74 -24.08
CA ILE A 240 -27.55 34.18 -23.92
C ILE A 240 -26.60 34.83 -24.95
N ALA A 241 -27.02 34.93 -26.21
CA ALA A 241 -26.24 35.56 -27.27
C ALA A 241 -25.86 37.03 -26.95
N ALA A 242 -26.82 37.80 -26.42
CA ALA A 242 -26.60 39.19 -26.03
C ALA A 242 -25.59 39.35 -24.87
N GLY A 243 -25.68 38.51 -23.84
CA GLY A 243 -24.80 38.59 -22.67
C GLY A 243 -23.33 38.27 -22.96
N ILE A 244 -23.08 37.34 -23.89
CA ILE A 244 -21.74 36.99 -24.37
C ILE A 244 -21.08 38.19 -25.08
N ASP A 245 -21.88 38.92 -25.87
CA ASP A 245 -21.43 40.05 -26.69
C ASP A 245 -20.84 41.20 -25.86
N ASP A 246 -21.50 41.52 -24.73
CA ASP A 246 -21.09 42.63 -23.88
C ASP A 246 -19.75 42.36 -23.17
N ARG A 247 -19.46 41.12 -22.75
CA ARG A 247 -18.21 40.77 -22.08
C ARG A 247 -17.02 40.65 -23.02
N PHE A 248 -17.22 40.16 -24.24
CA PHE A 248 -16.17 40.22 -25.25
C PHE A 248 -15.76 41.67 -25.53
N ARG A 249 -16.73 42.58 -25.72
CA ARG A 249 -16.42 44.01 -25.92
C ARG A 249 -15.60 44.62 -24.79
N LEU A 250 -15.84 44.21 -23.54
CA LEU A 250 -15.10 44.65 -22.36
C LEU A 250 -13.67 44.10 -22.31
N LEU A 251 -13.44 42.85 -22.70
CA LEU A 251 -12.12 42.20 -22.67
C LEU A 251 -11.24 42.57 -23.87
N SER A 252 -11.81 42.91 -25.04
CA SER A 252 -11.04 43.21 -26.26
C SER A 252 -10.48 44.63 -26.37
N GLY A 253 -10.75 45.53 -25.41
CA GLY A 253 -10.22 46.90 -25.40
C GLY A 253 -10.40 47.66 -26.72
N GLY A 254 -11.52 47.46 -27.42
CA GLY A 254 -11.84 48.14 -28.68
C GLY A 254 -11.14 47.62 -29.95
N SER A 255 -10.25 46.62 -29.88
CA SER A 255 -9.65 46.01 -31.08
C SER A 255 -10.39 44.70 -31.43
N ARG A 256 -10.96 44.62 -32.63
CA ARG A 256 -11.78 43.48 -33.13
C ARG A 256 -10.95 42.31 -33.68
N THR A 257 -9.63 42.34 -33.55
CA THR A 257 -8.77 41.23 -33.99
C THR A 257 -8.95 40.02 -33.07
N ALA A 258 -9.25 38.87 -33.68
CA ALA A 258 -9.67 37.61 -33.07
C ALA A 258 -9.06 37.36 -31.67
N MET A 259 -9.93 37.26 -30.66
CA MET A 259 -9.55 36.83 -29.32
C MET A 259 -8.95 35.42 -29.37
N SER A 260 -8.01 35.14 -28.48
CA SER A 260 -7.50 33.77 -28.35
C SER A 260 -8.58 32.90 -27.71
N ARG A 261 -8.64 31.62 -28.08
CA ARG A 261 -9.60 30.64 -27.49
C ARG A 261 -9.54 30.57 -25.96
N GLN A 262 -8.38 30.85 -25.36
CA GLN A 262 -8.22 30.92 -23.91
C GLN A 262 -8.94 32.13 -23.31
N GLN A 263 -8.84 33.29 -23.96
CA GLN A 263 -9.59 34.48 -23.57
C GLN A 263 -11.10 34.24 -23.67
N THR A 264 -11.56 33.42 -24.62
CA THR A 264 -12.97 33.01 -24.74
C THR A 264 -13.45 32.19 -23.54
N LEU A 265 -12.65 31.22 -23.05
CA LEU A 265 -13.00 30.46 -21.85
C LEU A 265 -12.93 31.32 -20.58
N GLU A 266 -11.86 32.10 -20.41
CA GLU A 266 -11.69 33.01 -19.27
C GLU A 266 -12.83 34.05 -19.24
N ALA A 267 -13.26 34.57 -20.40
CA ALA A 267 -14.43 35.43 -20.52
C ALA A 267 -15.71 34.75 -20.04
N SER A 268 -15.91 33.47 -20.39
CA SER A 268 -17.09 32.69 -19.97
C SER A 268 -17.11 32.42 -18.46
N VAL A 269 -15.95 32.12 -17.86
CA VAL A 269 -15.83 31.94 -16.41
C VAL A 269 -15.99 33.28 -15.68
N ALA A 270 -15.33 34.34 -16.15
CA ALA A 270 -15.46 35.68 -15.59
C ALA A 270 -16.89 36.21 -15.70
N TRP A 271 -17.60 35.96 -16.81
CA TRP A 271 -19.01 36.29 -16.95
C TRP A 271 -19.87 35.53 -15.93
N SER A 272 -19.64 34.22 -15.79
CA SER A 272 -20.36 33.40 -14.80
C SER A 272 -20.10 33.87 -13.36
N TYR A 273 -18.88 34.32 -13.08
CA TYR A 273 -18.46 34.87 -11.79
C TYR A 273 -19.07 36.24 -11.49
N ASP A 274 -19.08 37.16 -12.46
CA ASP A 274 -19.59 38.52 -12.26
C ASP A 274 -21.13 38.56 -12.13
N LEU A 275 -21.81 37.49 -12.56
CA LEU A 275 -23.24 37.29 -12.33
C LEU A 275 -23.56 36.75 -10.93
N LEU A 276 -22.55 36.34 -10.17
CA LEU A 276 -22.73 35.92 -8.79
C LEU A 276 -22.99 37.15 -7.90
N HIS A 277 -23.85 36.95 -6.91
CA HIS A 277 -24.06 37.95 -5.88
C HIS A 277 -22.78 38.10 -5.03
N PRO A 278 -22.49 39.26 -4.40
CA PRO A 278 -21.24 39.46 -3.66
C PRO A 278 -20.91 38.41 -2.58
N ASP A 279 -21.93 37.84 -1.93
CA ASP A 279 -21.79 36.74 -0.96
C ASP A 279 -21.30 35.44 -1.63
N GLU A 280 -21.87 35.07 -2.78
CA GLU A 280 -21.47 33.94 -3.61
C GLU A 280 -20.05 34.10 -4.14
N GLN A 281 -19.68 35.30 -4.59
CA GLN A 281 -18.34 35.63 -5.06
C GLN A 281 -17.29 35.47 -3.96
N GLN A 282 -17.60 35.94 -2.75
CA GLN A 282 -16.72 35.83 -1.60
C GLN A 282 -16.57 34.36 -1.18
N LEU A 283 -17.67 33.63 -0.99
CA LEU A 283 -17.62 32.23 -0.60
C LEU A 283 -16.84 31.38 -1.62
N ALA A 284 -17.14 31.53 -2.92
CA ALA A 284 -16.44 30.78 -3.97
C ALA A 284 -14.93 31.04 -3.96
N ARG A 285 -14.49 32.29 -3.79
CA ARG A 285 -13.05 32.63 -3.65
C ARG A 285 -12.43 31.96 -2.44
N ARG A 286 -13.06 32.04 -1.26
CA ARG A 286 -12.51 31.48 -0.01
C ARG A 286 -12.38 29.96 -0.08
N LEU A 287 -13.39 29.27 -0.58
CA LEU A 287 -13.38 27.80 -0.69
C LEU A 287 -12.40 27.28 -1.75
N SER A 288 -11.92 28.11 -2.67
CA SER A 288 -11.01 27.70 -3.75
C SER A 288 -9.64 27.20 -3.28
N VAL A 289 -9.27 27.47 -2.02
CA VAL A 289 -8.04 26.91 -1.41
C VAL A 289 -8.11 25.39 -1.24
N MET A 290 -9.30 24.81 -1.21
CA MET A 290 -9.52 23.37 -1.09
C MET A 290 -9.65 22.72 -2.47
N HIS A 291 -9.10 21.52 -2.62
CA HIS A 291 -9.18 20.73 -3.85
C HIS A 291 -10.56 20.06 -4.00
N GLY A 292 -11.19 19.75 -2.87
CA GLY A 292 -12.60 19.43 -2.68
C GLY A 292 -12.87 19.35 -1.18
N PHE A 293 -14.14 19.42 -0.78
CA PHE A 293 -14.47 19.76 0.60
C PHE A 293 -15.88 19.35 1.01
N THR A 294 -16.01 18.94 2.27
CA THR A 294 -17.31 18.70 2.90
C THR A 294 -17.98 20.03 3.26
N LEU A 295 -19.27 19.98 3.58
CA LEU A 295 -19.98 21.17 4.08
C LEU A 295 -19.33 21.71 5.37
N GLU A 296 -18.92 20.82 6.27
CA GLU A 296 -18.24 21.18 7.51
C GLU A 296 -16.92 21.92 7.26
N ALA A 297 -16.09 21.43 6.34
CA ALA A 297 -14.87 22.12 5.92
C ALA A 297 -15.17 23.49 5.29
N ALA A 298 -16.26 23.59 4.53
CA ALA A 298 -16.68 24.87 3.95
C ALA A 298 -17.10 25.89 5.00
N GLU A 299 -17.84 25.45 6.03
CA GLU A 299 -18.27 26.29 7.15
C GLU A 299 -17.06 26.90 7.88
N ASP A 300 -16.05 26.10 8.22
CA ASP A 300 -14.85 26.58 8.93
C ASP A 300 -13.96 27.49 8.06
N VAL A 301 -13.72 27.14 6.80
CA VAL A 301 -12.83 27.91 5.92
C VAL A 301 -13.46 29.23 5.47
N ALA A 302 -14.79 29.27 5.32
CA ALA A 302 -15.53 30.47 4.94
C ALA A 302 -15.35 31.62 5.95
N GLY A 303 -15.20 31.32 7.25
CA GLY A 303 -15.00 32.29 8.33
C GLY A 303 -16.28 32.98 8.82
N GLU A 304 -16.21 33.63 9.98
CA GLU A 304 -17.36 34.13 10.77
C GLU A 304 -18.24 35.19 10.08
N ASP A 305 -17.71 35.91 9.08
CA ASP A 305 -18.48 36.90 8.31
C ASP A 305 -19.50 36.27 7.36
N ALA A 306 -19.37 34.97 7.05
CA ALA A 306 -20.34 34.21 6.29
C ALA A 306 -21.45 33.73 7.24
N ALA A 307 -22.49 34.57 7.38
CA ALA A 307 -23.62 34.39 8.28
C ALA A 307 -24.13 32.95 8.44
N ASP A 308 -24.18 32.43 9.68
CA ASP A 308 -24.82 31.19 10.18
C ASP A 308 -24.59 29.91 9.33
N ARG A 309 -24.61 28.73 9.95
CA ARG A 309 -24.46 27.44 9.26
C ARG A 309 -25.41 27.29 8.06
N TYR A 310 -26.62 27.82 8.22
CA TYR A 310 -27.65 27.85 7.17
C TYR A 310 -27.32 28.78 6.00
N GLY A 311 -26.53 29.84 6.21
CA GLY A 311 -26.16 30.78 5.15
C GLY A 311 -25.06 30.24 4.24
N VAL A 312 -24.05 29.53 4.78
CA VAL A 312 -23.04 28.86 3.95
C VAL A 312 -23.68 27.81 3.04
N LEU A 313 -24.60 27.00 3.58
CA LEU A 313 -25.32 25.99 2.79
C LEU A 313 -26.22 26.62 1.72
N ASP A 314 -26.92 27.72 2.01
CA ASP A 314 -27.75 28.43 1.02
C ASP A 314 -26.90 28.98 -0.13
N VAL A 315 -25.80 29.66 0.18
CA VAL A 315 -24.87 30.21 -0.83
C VAL A 315 -24.25 29.07 -1.63
N LEU A 316 -23.86 27.96 -0.99
CA LEU A 316 -23.30 26.79 -1.68
C LEU A 316 -24.33 26.14 -2.61
N THR A 317 -25.60 26.05 -2.20
CA THR A 317 -26.69 25.56 -3.04
C THR A 317 -26.87 26.44 -4.28
N ARG A 318 -26.84 27.76 -4.10
CA ARG A 318 -26.89 28.72 -5.22
C ARG A 318 -25.68 28.58 -6.15
N LEU A 319 -24.48 28.32 -5.62
CA LEU A 319 -23.28 28.06 -6.42
C LEU A 319 -23.38 26.76 -7.21
N VAL A 320 -23.97 25.70 -6.63
CA VAL A 320 -24.23 24.43 -7.32
C VAL A 320 -25.29 24.60 -8.41
N ASP A 321 -26.39 25.29 -8.11
CA ASP A 321 -27.44 25.60 -9.10
C ASP A 321 -26.91 26.43 -10.28
N LYS A 322 -25.91 27.27 -10.04
CA LYS A 322 -25.22 28.08 -11.05
C LYS A 322 -24.02 27.35 -11.69
N SER A 323 -23.81 26.07 -11.35
CA SER A 323 -22.72 25.21 -11.86
C SER A 323 -21.31 25.75 -11.59
N MET A 324 -21.14 26.59 -10.56
CA MET A 324 -19.82 27.04 -10.11
C MET A 324 -19.13 25.99 -9.23
N VAL A 325 -19.93 25.22 -8.48
CA VAL A 325 -19.50 24.09 -7.65
C VAL A 325 -20.22 22.84 -8.14
N GLN A 326 -19.54 21.70 -8.12
CA GLN A 326 -20.14 20.39 -8.39
C GLN A 326 -20.35 19.64 -7.08
N ALA A 327 -21.53 19.02 -6.94
CA ALA A 327 -21.83 18.11 -5.86
C ALA A 327 -21.37 16.69 -6.25
N ASP A 328 -20.35 16.18 -5.56
CA ASP A 328 -19.73 14.88 -5.82
C ASP A 328 -20.03 13.92 -4.67
N HIS A 329 -21.25 13.37 -4.69
CA HIS A 329 -21.73 12.45 -3.65
C HIS A 329 -21.36 10.98 -3.91
N ALA A 330 -20.82 10.65 -5.08
CA ALA A 330 -20.71 9.27 -5.54
C ALA A 330 -19.27 8.70 -5.55
N THR A 331 -18.24 9.55 -5.56
CA THR A 331 -16.89 9.10 -5.98
C THR A 331 -15.78 9.34 -4.98
N THR A 332 -15.78 10.46 -4.24
CA THR A 332 -14.63 10.87 -3.41
C THR A 332 -14.93 11.02 -1.92
N GLY A 333 -16.20 10.94 -1.51
CA GLY A 333 -16.62 11.20 -0.12
C GLY A 333 -16.49 12.67 0.31
N GLN A 334 -15.98 13.55 -0.55
CA GLN A 334 -15.78 14.96 -0.24
C GLN A 334 -17.06 15.79 -0.37
N GLY A 335 -18.07 15.37 -1.16
CA GLY A 335 -19.36 16.04 -1.24
C GLY A 335 -19.39 17.25 -2.19
N TYR A 336 -18.38 18.11 -2.21
CA TYR A 336 -18.29 19.26 -3.13
C TYR A 336 -16.90 19.44 -3.74
N ARG A 337 -16.84 19.93 -4.98
CA ARG A 337 -15.58 20.31 -5.65
C ARG A 337 -15.79 21.39 -6.72
N PHE A 338 -14.73 22.12 -7.03
CA PHE A 338 -14.72 23.02 -8.19
C PHE A 338 -14.27 22.29 -9.45
N LEU A 339 -14.72 22.77 -10.62
CA LEU A 339 -13.99 22.49 -11.86
C LEU A 339 -12.63 23.17 -11.79
N GLU A 340 -11.56 22.49 -12.20
CA GLU A 340 -10.20 23.00 -12.00
C GLU A 340 -9.98 24.39 -12.63
N THR A 341 -10.48 24.60 -13.85
CA THR A 341 -10.40 25.91 -14.52
C THR A 341 -11.11 27.02 -13.74
N VAL A 342 -12.20 26.68 -13.03
CA VAL A 342 -12.93 27.61 -12.17
C VAL A 342 -12.14 27.86 -10.87
N ARG A 343 -11.59 26.80 -10.27
CA ARG A 343 -10.78 26.88 -9.04
C ARG A 343 -9.57 27.78 -9.21
N GLN A 344 -8.82 27.62 -10.31
CA GLN A 344 -7.65 28.44 -10.62
C GLN A 344 -8.01 29.92 -10.76
N TYR A 345 -9.11 30.23 -11.46
CA TYR A 345 -9.62 31.59 -11.57
C TYR A 345 -9.99 32.17 -10.19
N LEU A 346 -10.68 31.38 -9.35
CA LEU A 346 -11.06 31.79 -8.00
C LEU A 346 -9.85 32.01 -7.07
N LEU A 347 -8.79 31.19 -7.19
CA LEU A 347 -7.54 31.38 -6.45
C LEU A 347 -6.84 32.69 -6.83
N GLN A 348 -6.82 33.05 -8.11
CA GLN A 348 -6.31 34.36 -8.54
C GLN A 348 -7.14 35.49 -7.92
N ARG A 349 -8.47 35.37 -7.95
CA ARG A 349 -9.36 36.37 -7.36
C ARG A 349 -9.25 36.44 -5.83
N LEU A 350 -8.89 35.34 -5.16
CA LEU A 350 -8.58 35.32 -3.73
C LEU A 350 -7.27 36.06 -3.41
N ALA A 351 -6.24 35.89 -4.25
CA ALA A 351 -5.00 36.64 -4.10
C ALA A 351 -5.23 38.16 -4.29
N GLU A 352 -6.01 38.53 -5.30
CA GLU A 352 -6.37 39.93 -5.57
C GLU A 352 -7.25 40.57 -4.48
N SER A 353 -8.01 39.78 -3.71
CA SER A 353 -8.85 40.31 -2.62
C SER A 353 -8.06 40.63 -1.34
N GLY A 354 -6.82 40.15 -1.22
CA GLY A 354 -5.99 40.30 -0.01
C GLY A 354 -6.36 39.36 1.14
N GLU A 355 -7.34 38.47 0.96
CA GLU A 355 -7.82 37.54 2.01
C GLU A 355 -7.03 36.22 2.06
N ALA A 356 -6.15 35.95 1.09
CA ALA A 356 -5.52 34.66 0.87
C ALA A 356 -4.80 34.09 2.11
N GLU A 357 -4.02 34.91 2.82
CA GLU A 357 -3.26 34.48 4.00
C GLU A 357 -4.19 34.04 5.14
N GLY A 358 -5.25 34.81 5.42
CA GLY A 358 -6.22 34.49 6.47
C GLY A 358 -7.05 33.25 6.15
N VAL A 359 -7.43 33.06 4.88
CA VAL A 359 -8.15 31.87 4.42
C VAL A 359 -7.26 30.62 4.51
N ARG A 360 -6.00 30.69 4.07
CA ARG A 360 -5.05 29.56 4.17
C ARG A 360 -4.72 29.21 5.62
N ALA A 361 -4.68 30.19 6.52
CA ALA A 361 -4.52 29.94 7.96
C ALA A 361 -5.73 29.18 8.56
N ARG A 362 -6.96 29.52 8.16
CA ARG A 362 -8.16 28.75 8.56
C ARG A 362 -8.16 27.35 7.98
N HIS A 363 -7.80 27.20 6.71
CA HIS A 363 -7.60 25.89 6.08
C HIS A 363 -6.61 25.02 6.86
N LEU A 364 -5.44 25.56 7.21
CA LEU A 364 -4.45 24.86 8.04
C LEU A 364 -5.05 24.47 9.41
N SER A 365 -5.73 25.39 10.09
CA SER A 365 -6.34 25.13 11.40
C SER A 365 -7.39 24.01 11.34
N TYR A 366 -8.22 24.01 10.30
CA TYR A 366 -9.22 22.96 10.08
C TYR A 366 -8.56 21.60 9.89
N PHE A 367 -7.58 21.50 8.98
CA PHE A 367 -6.93 20.22 8.68
C PHE A 367 -6.02 19.71 9.80
N VAL A 368 -5.43 20.59 10.61
CA VAL A 368 -4.77 20.20 11.88
C VAL A 368 -5.79 19.56 12.82
N SER A 369 -6.95 20.21 13.01
CA SER A 369 -8.00 19.72 13.92
C SER A 369 -8.60 18.40 13.44
N LEU A 370 -8.82 18.25 12.12
CA LEU A 370 -9.31 17.02 11.51
C LEU A 370 -8.31 15.86 11.71
N ALA A 371 -7.03 16.11 11.48
CA ALA A 371 -6.00 15.09 11.67
C ALA A 371 -5.86 14.70 13.15
N GLU A 372 -5.87 15.67 14.07
CA GLU A 372 -5.80 15.42 15.52
C GLU A 372 -7.05 14.70 16.05
N TYR A 373 -8.23 14.97 15.48
CA TYR A 373 -9.46 14.23 15.78
C TYR A 373 -9.37 12.76 15.33
N ALA A 374 -8.84 12.51 14.14
CA ALA A 374 -8.73 11.16 13.59
C ALA A 374 -7.62 10.33 14.25
N ALA A 375 -6.50 10.95 14.62
CA ALA A 375 -5.27 10.26 15.04
C ALA A 375 -5.43 9.23 16.18
N PRO A 376 -6.25 9.43 17.22
CA PRO A 376 -6.46 8.43 18.27
C PRO A 376 -7.24 7.19 17.80
N GLU A 377 -8.09 7.35 16.78
CA GLU A 377 -9.10 6.36 16.38
C GLU A 377 -8.76 5.62 15.07
N VAL A 378 -7.81 6.12 14.26
CA VAL A 378 -7.43 5.51 12.96
C VAL A 378 -6.99 4.04 13.05
N ALA A 379 -6.52 3.59 14.20
CA ALA A 379 -6.11 2.21 14.45
C ALA A 379 -7.12 1.40 15.28
N LEU A 380 -8.25 2.00 15.65
CA LEU A 380 -9.28 1.44 16.53
C LEU A 380 -10.57 1.17 15.74
N ARG A 381 -11.75 1.37 16.36
CA ARG A 381 -13.07 0.97 15.86
C ARG A 381 -13.41 1.55 14.49
N ASP A 382 -13.27 2.86 14.34
CA ASP A 382 -13.68 3.60 13.13
C ASP A 382 -12.52 3.79 12.13
N GLY A 383 -11.44 3.02 12.31
CA GLY A 383 -10.17 3.19 11.60
C GLY A 383 -10.32 3.19 10.08
N ALA A 384 -11.08 2.25 9.52
CA ALA A 384 -11.28 2.15 8.06
C ALA A 384 -11.90 3.42 7.46
N ALA A 385 -12.94 3.95 8.11
CA ALA A 385 -13.65 5.14 7.63
C ALA A 385 -12.81 6.40 7.79
N LEU A 386 -12.09 6.54 8.92
CA LEU A 386 -11.19 7.66 9.17
C LEU A 386 -9.98 7.64 8.21
N LEU A 387 -9.40 6.47 7.94
CA LEU A 387 -8.33 6.33 6.96
C LEU A 387 -8.82 6.68 5.55
N ALA A 388 -10.02 6.23 5.15
CA ALA A 388 -10.60 6.60 3.87
C ALA A 388 -10.91 8.11 3.77
N MET A 389 -11.37 8.72 4.87
CA MET A 389 -11.56 10.16 4.96
C MET A 389 -10.23 10.92 4.81
N LEU A 390 -9.19 10.56 5.56
CA LEU A 390 -7.87 11.20 5.45
C LEU A 390 -7.26 11.00 4.05
N GLU A 391 -7.42 9.82 3.46
CA GLU A 391 -7.01 9.54 2.08
C GLU A 391 -7.73 10.46 1.09
N SER A 392 -9.05 10.64 1.26
CA SER A 392 -9.81 11.57 0.42
C SER A 392 -9.29 13.00 0.59
N GLN A 393 -8.88 13.40 1.80
CA GLN A 393 -8.40 14.75 2.10
C GLN A 393 -6.90 14.93 1.88
N HIS A 394 -6.21 13.94 1.31
CA HIS A 394 -4.75 13.91 1.21
C HIS A 394 -4.16 15.17 0.57
N ALA A 395 -4.74 15.65 -0.55
CA ALA A 395 -4.29 16.87 -1.22
C ALA A 395 -4.42 18.13 -0.35
N ASN A 396 -5.51 18.22 0.44
CA ASN A 396 -5.71 19.35 1.36
C ASN A 396 -4.75 19.28 2.56
N LEU A 397 -4.50 18.08 3.10
CA LEU A 397 -3.51 17.85 4.17
C LEU A 397 -2.09 18.23 3.73
N GLU A 398 -1.71 17.88 2.50
CA GLU A 398 -0.42 18.28 1.92
C GLU A 398 -0.33 19.78 1.71
N SER A 399 -1.34 20.40 1.10
CA SER A 399 -1.36 21.85 0.90
C SER A 399 -1.28 22.60 2.23
N ALA A 400 -1.90 22.06 3.29
CA ALA A 400 -1.79 22.61 4.65
C ALA A 400 -0.37 22.49 5.21
N LEU A 401 0.31 21.34 5.06
CA LEU A 401 1.72 21.16 5.46
C LEU A 401 2.66 22.11 4.70
N GLU A 402 2.50 22.20 3.37
CA GLU A 402 3.28 23.11 2.52
C GLU A 402 3.11 24.57 2.95
N PHE A 403 1.86 25.00 3.21
CA PHE A 403 1.59 26.33 3.71
C PHE A 403 2.19 26.56 5.10
N ALA A 404 2.07 25.61 6.02
CA ALA A 404 2.60 25.75 7.38
C ALA A 404 4.13 25.90 7.38
N ASP A 405 4.84 25.08 6.59
CA ASP A 405 6.29 25.15 6.44
C ASP A 405 6.73 26.44 5.74
N GLY A 406 6.12 26.78 4.59
CA GLY A 406 6.47 27.98 3.82
C GLY A 406 6.17 29.31 4.53
N SER A 407 5.28 29.31 5.51
CA SER A 407 4.90 30.50 6.29
C SER A 407 5.49 30.55 7.71
N GLY A 408 6.36 29.60 8.07
CA GLY A 408 7.01 29.57 9.38
C GLY A 408 6.09 29.17 10.55
N ARG A 409 4.91 28.57 10.27
CA ARG A 409 3.96 28.07 11.28
C ARG A 409 4.36 26.69 11.78
N ARG A 410 5.56 26.63 12.37
CA ARG A 410 6.26 25.39 12.74
C ARG A 410 5.49 24.50 13.70
N GLU A 411 4.86 25.09 14.72
CA GLU A 411 4.04 24.34 15.68
C GLU A 411 2.90 23.58 14.98
N SER A 412 2.14 24.26 14.12
CA SER A 412 1.07 23.64 13.34
C SER A 412 1.58 22.56 12.39
N ALA A 413 2.75 22.76 11.78
CA ALA A 413 3.37 21.75 10.93
C ALA A 413 3.76 20.48 11.71
N LEU A 414 4.37 20.62 12.90
CA LEU A 414 4.72 19.49 13.77
C LEU A 414 3.48 18.76 14.28
N ARG A 415 2.43 19.50 14.67
CA ARG A 415 1.13 18.93 15.08
C ARG A 415 0.51 18.10 13.96
N LEU A 416 0.40 18.67 12.76
CA LEU A 416 -0.17 18.00 11.60
C LEU A 416 0.64 16.75 11.21
N ALA A 417 1.96 16.87 11.09
CA ALA A 417 2.82 15.74 10.75
C ALA A 417 2.76 14.61 11.79
N THR A 418 2.71 14.94 13.09
CA THR A 418 2.57 13.96 14.17
C THR A 418 1.22 13.24 14.08
N ALA A 419 0.12 13.99 13.88
CA ALA A 419 -1.22 13.43 13.77
C ALA A 419 -1.37 12.49 12.54
N MET A 420 -0.63 12.76 11.47
CA MET A 420 -0.63 11.94 10.25
C MET A 420 0.26 10.67 10.34
N ALA A 421 1.06 10.51 11.39
CA ALA A 421 2.05 9.42 11.47
C ALA A 421 1.42 8.01 11.32
N LEU A 422 0.33 7.74 12.03
CA LEU A 422 -0.36 6.44 11.92
C LEU A 422 -1.08 6.26 10.58
N PHE A 423 -1.58 7.35 9.98
CA PHE A 423 -2.12 7.30 8.62
C PHE A 423 -1.03 6.91 7.62
N TRP A 424 0.16 7.51 7.72
CA TRP A 424 1.29 7.16 6.86
C TRP A 424 1.76 5.72 7.05
N GLU A 425 1.76 5.19 8.28
CA GLU A 425 2.03 3.75 8.53
C GLU A 425 0.96 2.87 7.88
N LEU A 426 -0.29 3.03 8.30
CA LEU A 426 -1.39 2.11 7.96
C LEU A 426 -1.76 2.16 6.47
N ARG A 427 -1.49 3.28 5.80
CA ARG A 427 -1.69 3.45 4.35
C ARG A 427 -0.38 3.32 3.57
N GLY A 428 0.72 2.99 4.22
CA GLY A 428 2.02 2.71 3.59
C GLY A 428 2.73 3.92 2.97
N HIS A 429 2.37 5.15 3.34
CA HIS A 429 3.04 6.38 2.88
C HIS A 429 4.31 6.70 3.70
N LEU A 430 5.11 5.67 4.01
CA LEU A 430 6.26 5.76 4.92
C LEU A 430 7.35 6.72 4.40
N GLY A 431 7.73 6.64 3.11
CA GLY A 431 8.75 7.52 2.52
C GLY A 431 8.36 9.00 2.59
N ARG A 432 7.10 9.31 2.31
CA ARG A 432 6.56 10.68 2.38
C ARG A 432 6.51 11.21 3.82
N GLY A 433 6.00 10.41 4.76
CA GLY A 433 5.98 10.79 6.17
C GLY A 433 7.37 11.04 6.73
N GLY A 434 8.32 10.16 6.38
CA GLY A 434 9.72 10.29 6.75
C GLY A 434 10.35 11.60 6.28
N ARG A 435 10.14 11.99 5.02
CA ARG A 435 10.66 13.25 4.48
C ARG A 435 10.09 14.48 5.18
N TRP A 436 8.78 14.51 5.43
CA TRP A 436 8.17 15.62 6.16
C TRP A 436 8.73 15.74 7.57
N LEU A 437 8.82 14.63 8.29
CA LEU A 437 9.34 14.62 9.66
C LEU A 437 10.82 15.00 9.71
N ALA A 438 11.65 14.50 8.80
CA ALA A 438 13.05 14.91 8.68
C ALA A 438 13.18 16.41 8.39
N ARG A 439 12.49 16.91 7.35
CA ARG A 439 12.48 18.34 6.98
C ARG A 439 12.08 19.24 8.14
N LEU A 440 11.05 18.86 8.88
CA LEU A 440 10.57 19.62 10.03
C LEU A 440 11.54 19.53 11.21
N LEU A 441 12.11 18.36 11.52
CA LEU A 441 12.98 18.17 12.69
C LEU A 441 14.40 18.72 12.52
N ASP A 442 14.91 18.79 11.29
CA ASP A 442 16.26 19.27 10.95
C ASP A 442 16.38 20.80 10.96
N GLN A 443 15.25 21.51 10.89
CA GLN A 443 15.21 22.94 11.19
C GLN A 443 15.53 23.14 12.68
N THR A 444 16.71 23.66 13.00
CA THR A 444 17.17 23.79 14.39
C THR A 444 16.30 24.75 15.20
N ASP A 445 15.56 24.22 16.17
CA ASP A 445 14.98 24.99 17.28
C ASP A 445 15.64 24.50 18.57
N PRO A 446 16.37 25.36 19.31
CA PRO A 446 17.10 24.94 20.50
C PRO A 446 16.20 24.61 21.70
N GLU A 447 14.91 25.00 21.70
CA GLU A 447 14.04 24.78 22.86
C GLU A 447 13.24 23.46 22.80
N PRO A 448 13.24 22.66 23.89
CA PRO A 448 12.34 21.51 24.04
C PRO A 448 10.87 21.94 24.02
N THR A 449 10.09 21.39 23.10
CA THR A 449 8.64 21.57 23.06
C THR A 449 7.93 20.22 23.00
N VAL A 450 6.69 20.17 23.50
CA VAL A 450 5.84 18.97 23.44
C VAL A 450 5.68 18.48 21.99
N HIS A 451 5.47 19.41 21.05
CA HIS A 451 5.32 19.08 19.63
C HIS A 451 6.61 18.51 19.02
N ARG A 452 7.79 18.97 19.46
CA ARG A 452 9.06 18.37 19.04
C ARG A 452 9.22 16.95 19.60
N ALA A 453 8.94 16.74 20.88
CA ALA A 453 9.03 15.40 21.49
C ALA A 453 8.13 14.38 20.76
N ARG A 454 6.89 14.78 20.45
CA ARG A 454 5.92 13.96 19.73
C ARG A 454 6.31 13.73 18.27
N ALA A 455 6.87 14.73 17.58
CA ALA A 455 7.37 14.57 16.22
C ALA A 455 8.62 13.67 16.17
N CYS A 456 9.49 13.69 17.18
CA CYS A 456 10.60 12.74 17.30
C CYS A 456 10.09 11.30 17.43
N TRP A 457 9.03 11.07 18.23
CA TRP A 457 8.37 9.76 18.25
C TRP A 457 7.85 9.38 16.86
N ALA A 458 7.10 10.27 16.20
CA ALA A 458 6.55 9.99 14.87
C ALA A 458 7.64 9.63 13.85
N ALA A 459 8.77 10.34 13.87
CA ALA A 459 9.93 10.07 13.01
C ALA A 459 10.54 8.69 13.29
N ALA A 460 10.73 8.36 14.56
CA ALA A 460 11.24 7.05 14.95
C ALA A 460 10.30 5.90 14.55
N HIS A 461 9.00 6.11 14.74
CA HIS A 461 7.95 5.15 14.41
C HIS A 461 7.86 4.89 12.91
N ILE A 462 7.86 5.95 12.10
CA ILE A 462 7.91 5.81 10.63
C ILE A 462 9.20 5.15 10.19
N GLY A 463 10.35 5.57 10.75
CA GLY A 463 11.66 4.97 10.45
C GLY A 463 11.67 3.47 10.71
N LEU A 464 11.09 3.03 11.84
CA LEU A 464 10.98 1.62 12.18
C LEU A 464 10.27 0.79 11.10
N TYR A 465 9.05 1.21 10.70
CA TYR A 465 8.27 0.47 9.71
C TYR A 465 8.81 0.63 8.28
N ALA A 466 9.55 1.71 8.03
CA ALA A 466 10.26 1.94 6.79
C ALA A 466 11.55 1.14 6.63
N GLY A 467 12.08 0.56 7.72
CA GLY A 467 13.40 -0.07 7.78
C GLY A 467 14.56 0.91 7.97
N ASP A 468 14.29 2.20 8.23
CA ASP A 468 15.28 3.20 8.60
C ASP A 468 15.58 3.14 10.11
N LEU A 469 16.42 2.16 10.44
CA LEU A 469 16.88 1.93 11.80
C LEU A 469 17.79 3.05 12.30
N GLU A 470 18.46 3.78 11.40
CA GLU A 470 19.32 4.90 11.77
C GLU A 470 18.48 6.02 12.38
N THR A 471 17.45 6.50 11.65
CA THR A 471 16.52 7.52 12.19
C THR A 471 15.84 7.03 13.46
N MET A 472 15.39 5.78 13.50
CA MET A 472 14.75 5.21 14.69
C MET A 472 15.70 5.23 15.91
N SER A 473 16.96 4.81 15.73
CA SER A 473 17.96 4.73 16.80
C SER A 473 18.34 6.09 17.39
N VAL A 474 18.22 7.17 16.59
CA VAL A 474 18.48 8.55 17.03
C VAL A 474 17.24 9.18 17.64
N ARG A 475 16.09 9.09 16.95
CA ARG A 475 14.89 9.86 17.31
C ARG A 475 14.08 9.24 18.45
N ALA A 476 14.11 7.92 18.63
CA ALA A 476 13.37 7.28 19.72
C ALA A 476 13.93 7.64 21.11
N PRO A 477 15.26 7.58 21.36
CA PRO A 477 15.84 8.06 22.62
C PRO A 477 15.65 9.56 22.83
N GLU A 478 15.80 10.38 21.78
CA GLU A 478 15.54 11.83 21.86
C GLU A 478 14.08 12.11 22.28
N ALA A 479 13.11 11.37 21.72
CA ALA A 479 11.70 11.50 22.10
C ALA A 479 11.46 11.15 23.58
N VAL A 480 12.12 10.09 24.10
CA VAL A 480 12.03 9.74 25.53
C VAL A 480 12.62 10.85 26.40
N GLU A 481 13.81 11.35 26.10
CA GLU A 481 14.47 12.41 26.88
C GLU A 481 13.62 13.69 26.91
N LEU A 482 13.13 14.13 25.74
CA LEU A 482 12.29 15.32 25.65
C LEU A 482 10.97 15.14 26.40
N ALA A 483 10.31 13.98 26.25
CA ALA A 483 9.06 13.68 26.93
C ALA A 483 9.22 13.62 28.45
N GLU A 484 10.35 13.10 28.95
CA GLU A 484 10.67 13.10 30.39
C GLU A 484 10.88 14.51 30.94
N ARG A 485 11.61 15.35 30.22
CA ARG A 485 11.84 16.75 30.61
C ARG A 485 10.57 17.59 30.63
N LEU A 486 9.61 17.24 29.78
CA LEU A 486 8.35 17.96 29.59
C LEU A 486 7.17 17.34 30.36
N ASP A 487 7.38 16.23 31.07
CA ASP A 487 6.34 15.44 31.75
C ASP A 487 5.17 15.03 30.82
N ASP A 488 5.50 14.70 29.55
CA ASP A 488 4.53 14.26 28.54
C ASP A 488 4.44 12.72 28.51
N ASP A 489 3.58 12.17 29.37
CA ASP A 489 3.30 10.73 29.44
C ASP A 489 2.88 10.14 28.09
N TRP A 490 2.19 10.90 27.23
CA TRP A 490 1.75 10.44 25.91
C TRP A 490 2.95 10.18 24.99
N ALA A 491 3.85 11.15 24.87
CA ALA A 491 5.04 11.03 24.01
C ALA A 491 5.97 9.95 24.55
N ARG A 492 6.14 9.89 25.88
CA ARG A 492 6.99 8.89 26.53
C ARG A 492 6.46 7.47 26.32
N ALA A 493 5.15 7.26 26.45
CA ALA A 493 4.53 5.95 26.23
C ALA A 493 4.79 5.43 24.81
N ARG A 494 4.56 6.28 23.80
CA ARG A 494 4.74 5.91 22.38
C ARG A 494 6.21 5.74 21.98
N ALA A 495 7.11 6.57 22.50
CA ALA A 495 8.54 6.44 22.27
C ALA A 495 9.11 5.14 22.88
N LEU A 496 8.69 4.79 24.11
CA LEU A 496 9.04 3.52 24.75
C LEU A 496 8.46 2.31 24.01
N ASN A 497 7.26 2.42 23.44
CA ASN A 497 6.70 1.38 22.58
C ASN A 497 7.60 1.12 21.35
N THR A 498 8.04 2.19 20.68
CA THR A 498 8.93 2.10 19.49
C THR A 498 10.28 1.48 19.85
N LEU A 499 10.89 1.93 20.96
CA LEU A 499 12.11 1.33 21.50
C LEU A 499 11.92 -0.13 21.91
N GLY A 500 10.75 -0.46 22.47
CA GLY A 500 10.37 -1.82 22.85
C GLY A 500 10.38 -2.79 21.65
N PHE A 501 9.92 -2.35 20.48
CA PHE A 501 10.08 -3.16 19.25
C PHE A 501 11.54 -3.31 18.86
N ALA A 502 12.28 -2.20 18.78
CA ALA A 502 13.68 -2.22 18.34
C ALA A 502 14.56 -3.11 19.23
N THR A 503 14.32 -3.05 20.55
CA THR A 503 14.94 -3.95 21.53
C THR A 503 14.43 -5.38 21.40
N ALA A 504 13.15 -5.62 21.09
CA ALA A 504 12.64 -6.97 20.87
C ALA A 504 13.37 -7.70 19.74
N VAL A 505 13.83 -7.00 18.71
CA VAL A 505 14.56 -7.58 17.55
C VAL A 505 16.09 -7.58 17.71
N THR A 506 16.64 -6.92 18.75
CA THR A 506 18.09 -6.81 18.97
C THR A 506 18.52 -7.38 20.33
N THR A 507 17.92 -6.90 21.42
CA THR A 507 18.13 -7.34 22.82
C THR A 507 16.80 -7.74 23.48
N PRO A 508 16.19 -8.89 23.10
CA PRO A 508 14.83 -9.28 23.51
C PRO A 508 14.54 -9.22 25.02
N ASN A 509 15.54 -9.54 25.85
CA ASN A 509 15.41 -9.56 27.31
C ASN A 509 15.15 -8.17 27.92
N GLU A 510 15.49 -7.09 27.20
CA GLU A 510 15.31 -5.71 27.66
C GLU A 510 14.00 -5.09 27.17
N ALA A 511 13.31 -5.72 26.22
CA ALA A 511 12.13 -5.18 25.57
C ALA A 511 10.90 -5.11 26.49
N ARG A 512 10.64 -6.18 27.25
CA ARG A 512 9.42 -6.30 28.07
C ARG A 512 9.27 -5.15 29.09
N PRO A 513 10.30 -4.77 29.88
CA PRO A 513 10.19 -3.64 30.81
C PRO A 513 9.82 -2.30 30.12
N LEU A 514 10.35 -2.04 28.92
CA LEU A 514 10.03 -0.84 28.14
C LEU A 514 8.56 -0.85 27.72
N LEU A 515 8.07 -2.00 27.26
CA LEU A 515 6.69 -2.19 26.82
C LEU A 515 5.70 -2.13 27.98
N GLU A 516 6.01 -2.72 29.13
CA GLU A 516 5.21 -2.61 30.35
C GLU A 516 5.12 -1.17 30.84
N ARG A 517 6.25 -0.44 30.82
CA ARG A 517 6.26 0.99 31.16
C ARG A 517 5.45 1.81 30.17
N SER A 518 5.51 1.49 28.88
CA SER A 518 4.67 2.10 27.84
C SER A 518 3.18 1.85 28.11
N ILE A 519 2.79 0.64 28.52
CA ILE A 519 1.39 0.31 28.87
C ILE A 519 0.92 1.14 30.07
N GLU A 520 1.75 1.27 31.11
CA GLU A 520 1.41 2.08 32.29
C GLU A 520 1.18 3.55 31.92
N LEU A 521 2.11 4.14 31.17
CA LEU A 521 2.06 5.55 30.76
C LEU A 521 0.93 5.81 29.74
N GLY A 522 0.70 4.88 28.81
CA GLY A 522 -0.41 4.92 27.87
C GLY A 522 -1.75 4.87 28.60
N SER A 523 -1.86 4.02 29.63
CA SER A 523 -3.07 3.93 30.47
C SER A 523 -3.33 5.22 31.25
N ARG A 524 -2.28 5.86 31.79
CA ARG A 524 -2.36 7.14 32.52
C ARG A 524 -2.76 8.31 31.61
N SER A 525 -2.21 8.36 30.40
CA SER A 525 -2.49 9.41 29.41
C SER A 525 -3.79 9.17 28.63
N GLY A 526 -4.42 8.00 28.77
CA GLY A 526 -5.63 7.63 28.03
C GLY A 526 -5.37 7.18 26.59
N ASP A 527 -4.11 7.01 26.17
CA ASP A 527 -3.73 6.62 24.81
C ASP A 527 -3.90 5.11 24.58
N GLN A 528 -5.10 4.72 24.15
CA GLN A 528 -5.44 3.32 23.88
C GLN A 528 -4.59 2.69 22.78
N TRP A 529 -4.12 3.49 21.82
CA TRP A 529 -3.22 3.00 20.78
C TRP A 529 -1.90 2.52 21.38
N SER A 530 -1.28 3.31 22.27
CA SER A 530 -0.02 2.89 22.91
C SER A 530 -0.20 1.62 23.74
N VAL A 531 -1.34 1.47 24.43
CA VAL A 531 -1.64 0.26 25.21
C VAL A 531 -1.77 -0.95 24.29
N LEU A 532 -2.65 -0.89 23.28
CA LEU A 532 -2.86 -1.99 22.33
C LEU A 532 -1.59 -2.32 21.54
N ASN A 533 -0.86 -1.31 21.06
CA ASN A 533 0.35 -1.51 20.30
C ASN A 533 1.47 -2.07 21.18
N SER A 534 1.56 -1.73 22.46
CA SER A 534 2.55 -2.35 23.35
C SER A 534 2.24 -3.82 23.63
N HIS A 535 0.97 -4.20 23.77
CA HIS A 535 0.58 -5.62 23.79
C HIS A 535 0.89 -6.32 22.47
N LYS A 536 0.67 -5.66 21.32
CA LYS A 536 1.13 -6.17 20.01
C LYS A 536 2.64 -6.39 20.02
N MET A 537 3.44 -5.45 20.51
CA MET A 537 4.90 -5.57 20.56
C MET A 537 5.37 -6.67 21.52
N LEU A 538 4.65 -6.96 22.60
CA LEU A 538 4.93 -8.12 23.45
C LEU A 538 4.76 -9.44 22.68
N THR A 539 3.76 -9.52 21.78
CA THR A 539 3.64 -10.69 20.90
C THR A 539 4.70 -10.73 19.79
N VAL A 540 5.21 -9.58 19.34
CA VAL A 540 6.38 -9.50 18.45
C VAL A 540 7.62 -10.07 19.16
N LEU A 541 7.82 -9.76 20.44
CA LEU A 541 8.90 -10.34 21.24
C LEU A 541 8.83 -11.88 21.21
N CYS A 542 7.65 -12.46 21.41
CA CYS A 542 7.47 -13.91 21.32
C CYS A 542 7.70 -14.48 19.91
N TRP A 543 7.32 -13.73 18.86
CA TRP A 543 7.63 -14.08 17.48
C TRP A 543 9.14 -14.14 17.21
N VAL A 544 9.87 -13.14 17.69
CA VAL A 544 11.33 -13.04 17.56
C VAL A 544 12.03 -14.15 18.32
N THR A 545 11.63 -14.44 19.55
CA THR A 545 12.21 -15.52 20.36
C THR A 545 11.70 -16.91 19.98
N GLY A 546 10.64 -16.98 19.16
CA GLY A 546 10.03 -18.24 18.74
C GLY A 546 9.34 -19.01 19.87
N ASP A 547 9.03 -18.36 21.00
CA ASP A 547 8.37 -18.97 22.16
C ASP A 547 6.84 -18.83 22.05
N ASP A 548 6.22 -19.82 21.44
CA ASP A 548 4.78 -19.91 21.20
C ASP A 548 3.97 -20.16 22.49
N VAL A 549 4.58 -20.82 23.48
CA VAL A 549 3.98 -21.04 24.80
C VAL A 549 3.90 -19.71 25.54
N ALA A 550 5.02 -18.97 25.64
CA ALA A 550 5.04 -17.64 26.24
C ALA A 550 4.14 -16.65 25.48
N ALA A 551 3.99 -16.82 24.16
CA ALA A 551 3.09 -16.00 23.36
C ALA A 551 1.62 -16.13 23.75
N THR A 552 1.20 -17.23 24.37
CA THR A 552 -0.23 -17.54 24.55
C THR A 552 -0.95 -16.49 25.40
N GLU A 553 -0.37 -16.07 26.52
CA GLU A 553 -0.98 -15.07 27.41
C GLU A 553 -1.01 -13.69 26.77
N ASP A 554 0.10 -13.27 26.15
CA ASP A 554 0.20 -11.98 25.47
C ASP A 554 -0.75 -11.90 24.25
N LEU A 555 -0.88 -13.00 23.48
CA LEU A 555 -1.81 -13.10 22.35
C LEU A 555 -3.27 -13.03 22.79
N GLU A 556 -3.65 -13.74 23.86
CA GLU A 556 -5.03 -13.71 24.35
C GLU A 556 -5.39 -12.36 24.97
N THR A 557 -4.43 -11.70 25.64
CA THR A 557 -4.58 -10.33 26.12
C THR A 557 -4.79 -9.36 24.96
N LEU A 558 -3.95 -9.43 23.93
CA LEU A 558 -4.11 -8.63 22.71
C LEU A 558 -5.46 -8.88 22.06
N ARG A 559 -5.89 -10.14 21.91
CA ARG A 559 -7.20 -10.49 21.34
C ARG A 559 -8.34 -9.88 22.14
N ALA A 560 -8.31 -10.01 23.47
CA ALA A 560 -9.36 -9.50 24.34
C ALA A 560 -9.49 -7.97 24.25
N LEU A 561 -8.35 -7.26 24.30
CA LEU A 561 -8.32 -5.80 24.15
C LEU A 561 -8.76 -5.38 22.74
N ALA A 562 -8.19 -5.98 21.69
CA ALA A 562 -8.54 -5.63 20.32
C ALA A 562 -10.02 -5.90 20.01
N THR A 563 -10.60 -6.97 20.57
CA THR A 563 -12.04 -7.25 20.45
C THR A 563 -12.87 -6.18 21.18
N ARG A 564 -12.49 -5.82 22.41
CA ARG A 564 -13.19 -4.80 23.21
C ARG A 564 -13.22 -3.43 22.53
N HIS A 565 -12.13 -3.06 21.86
CA HIS A 565 -11.97 -1.79 21.16
C HIS A 565 -12.38 -1.87 19.68
N GLU A 566 -12.91 -3.01 19.22
CA GLU A 566 -13.26 -3.26 17.81
C GLU A 566 -12.10 -2.93 16.84
N ALA A 567 -10.86 -3.15 17.29
CA ALA A 567 -9.66 -2.69 16.62
C ALA A 567 -9.15 -3.75 15.62
N GLY A 568 -9.69 -3.68 14.40
CA GLY A 568 -9.45 -4.66 13.32
C GLY A 568 -7.97 -4.87 12.96
N TYR A 569 -7.16 -3.81 12.99
CA TYR A 569 -5.72 -3.86 12.75
C TYR A 569 -4.99 -4.80 13.72
N PHE A 570 -5.25 -4.68 15.02
CA PHE A 570 -4.62 -5.53 16.04
C PHE A 570 -5.15 -6.96 16.00
N LEU A 571 -6.43 -7.16 15.64
CA LEU A 571 -6.98 -8.49 15.39
C LEU A 571 -6.32 -9.16 14.19
N ALA A 572 -6.00 -8.42 13.12
CA ALA A 572 -5.28 -8.94 11.97
C ALA A 572 -3.92 -9.50 12.37
N TRP A 573 -3.15 -8.74 13.18
CA TRP A 573 -1.89 -9.21 13.73
C TRP A 573 -2.04 -10.46 14.60
N TYR A 574 -3.02 -10.48 15.53
CA TYR A 574 -3.32 -11.66 16.34
C TYR A 574 -3.56 -12.89 15.46
N HIS A 575 -4.43 -12.76 14.45
CA HIS A 575 -4.76 -13.87 13.56
C HIS A 575 -3.54 -14.32 12.74
N GLY A 576 -2.74 -13.39 12.23
CA GLY A 576 -1.53 -13.68 11.46
C GLY A 576 -0.53 -14.47 12.30
N LEU A 577 -0.22 -13.96 13.49
CA LEU A 577 0.78 -14.57 14.37
C LEU A 577 0.31 -15.93 14.91
N ARG A 578 -0.97 -16.06 15.28
CA ARG A 578 -1.57 -17.34 15.67
C ARG A 578 -1.49 -18.37 14.55
N GLY A 579 -1.84 -17.96 13.33
CA GLY A 579 -1.77 -18.84 12.16
C GLY A 579 -0.35 -19.31 11.86
N MET A 580 0.64 -18.43 11.98
CA MET A 580 2.05 -18.77 11.80
C MET A 580 2.56 -19.78 12.85
N PHE A 581 2.21 -19.62 14.14
CA PHE A 581 2.57 -20.61 15.17
C PHE A 581 1.87 -21.96 14.95
N LEU A 582 0.61 -21.97 14.54
CA LEU A 582 -0.12 -23.20 14.18
C LEU A 582 0.55 -23.91 13.00
N ALA A 583 1.00 -23.17 11.98
CA ALA A 583 1.74 -23.74 10.85
C ALA A 583 3.03 -24.42 11.31
N ARG A 584 3.78 -23.81 12.24
CA ARG A 584 5.01 -24.40 12.82
C ARG A 584 4.74 -25.67 13.63
N ARG A 585 3.59 -25.77 14.30
CA ARG A 585 3.14 -26.99 14.98
C ARG A 585 2.63 -28.07 14.01
N GLY A 586 2.32 -27.71 12.76
CA GLY A 586 1.77 -28.60 11.76
C GLY A 586 0.23 -28.61 11.71
N ASP A 587 -0.45 -27.70 12.42
CA ASP A 587 -1.90 -27.55 12.41
C ASP A 587 -2.36 -26.73 11.18
N LEU A 588 -2.08 -27.25 9.99
CA LEU A 588 -2.12 -26.49 8.73
C LEU A 588 -3.52 -25.96 8.35
N ALA A 589 -4.57 -26.74 8.62
CA ALA A 589 -5.94 -26.34 8.32
C ALA A 589 -6.37 -25.11 9.15
N ASP A 590 -6.04 -25.10 10.44
CA ASP A 590 -6.31 -23.96 11.31
C ASP A 590 -5.38 -22.79 10.97
N ALA A 591 -4.10 -23.06 10.70
CA ALA A 591 -3.15 -22.03 10.25
C ALA A 591 -3.70 -21.26 9.05
N ARG A 592 -4.16 -21.96 8.01
CA ARG A 592 -4.78 -21.38 6.81
C ARG A 592 -5.99 -20.50 7.15
N ARG A 593 -6.88 -20.97 8.02
CA ARG A 593 -8.08 -20.22 8.45
C ARG A 593 -7.71 -18.91 9.15
N TYR A 594 -6.75 -18.96 10.08
CA TYR A 594 -6.28 -17.79 10.81
C TYR A 594 -5.54 -16.80 9.89
N LEU A 595 -4.64 -17.28 9.02
CA LEU A 595 -3.91 -16.44 8.08
C LEU A 595 -4.84 -15.76 7.07
N GLN A 596 -5.84 -16.48 6.53
CA GLN A 596 -6.83 -15.87 5.64
C GLN A 596 -7.62 -14.78 6.35
N ARG A 597 -8.01 -14.99 7.61
CA ARG A 597 -8.72 -13.96 8.39
C ARG A 597 -7.87 -12.71 8.60
N ALA A 598 -6.56 -12.86 8.82
CA ALA A 598 -5.63 -11.74 8.90
C ALA A 598 -5.58 -10.95 7.59
N ILE A 599 -5.47 -11.66 6.46
CA ILE A 599 -5.45 -11.05 5.12
C ILE A 599 -6.74 -10.25 4.87
N ASP A 600 -7.91 -10.83 5.14
CA ASP A 600 -9.20 -10.17 4.93
C ASP A 600 -9.33 -8.87 5.75
N LEU A 601 -8.83 -8.88 6.99
CA LEU A 601 -8.84 -7.69 7.86
C LEU A 601 -7.88 -6.61 7.34
N CYS A 602 -6.67 -6.98 6.93
CA CYS A 602 -5.68 -6.06 6.35
C CYS A 602 -6.17 -5.46 5.03
N ASP A 603 -6.72 -6.28 4.13
CA ASP A 603 -7.26 -5.83 2.85
C ASP A 603 -8.45 -4.87 3.05
N GLY A 604 -9.26 -5.09 4.11
CA GLY A 604 -10.37 -4.21 4.47
C GLY A 604 -9.98 -2.79 4.89
N ILE A 605 -8.76 -2.58 5.39
CA ILE A 605 -8.23 -1.25 5.79
C ILE A 605 -7.10 -0.75 4.88
N GLY A 606 -6.60 -1.59 3.99
CA GLY A 606 -5.48 -1.30 3.10
C GLY A 606 -4.10 -1.34 3.79
N GLU A 607 -3.99 -2.03 4.92
CA GLU A 607 -2.75 -2.16 5.69
C GLU A 607 -1.79 -3.15 4.99
N PRO A 608 -0.58 -2.71 4.59
CA PRO A 608 0.27 -3.54 3.73
C PRO A 608 1.25 -4.44 4.47
N ILE A 609 1.64 -4.08 5.71
CA ILE A 609 2.76 -4.73 6.41
C ILE A 609 2.32 -6.11 6.92
N THR A 610 1.34 -6.12 7.83
CA THR A 610 0.78 -7.35 8.39
C THR A 610 0.14 -8.19 7.30
N GLY A 611 -0.55 -7.57 6.35
CA GLY A 611 -1.16 -8.26 5.21
C GLY A 611 -0.14 -9.02 4.35
N SER A 612 1.04 -8.43 4.10
CA SER A 612 2.10 -9.08 3.33
C SER A 612 2.77 -10.22 4.10
N MET A 613 2.99 -10.05 5.40
CA MET A 613 3.53 -11.12 6.26
C MET A 613 2.57 -12.31 6.35
N ALA A 614 1.27 -12.06 6.56
CA ALA A 614 0.25 -13.11 6.59
C ALA A 614 0.17 -13.89 5.26
N ARG A 615 0.30 -13.21 4.12
CA ARG A 615 0.41 -13.86 2.80
C ARG A 615 1.67 -14.73 2.68
N ALA A 616 2.83 -14.22 3.11
CA ALA A 616 4.07 -14.99 3.09
C ALA A 616 3.97 -16.26 3.95
N TRP A 617 3.38 -16.18 5.15
CA TRP A 617 3.16 -17.34 6.01
C TRP A 617 2.11 -18.31 5.48
N LEU A 618 1.07 -17.81 4.81
CA LEU A 618 0.09 -18.66 4.12
C LEU A 618 0.75 -19.46 2.99
N TRP A 619 1.60 -18.82 2.18
CA TRP A 619 2.31 -19.53 1.11
C TRP A 619 3.34 -20.52 1.64
N ALA A 620 3.89 -20.32 2.85
CA ALA A 620 4.70 -21.34 3.50
C ALA A 620 3.88 -22.62 3.81
N VAL A 621 2.59 -22.48 4.15
CA VAL A 621 1.67 -23.63 4.28
C VAL A 621 1.46 -24.32 2.93
N ASP A 622 1.19 -23.55 1.87
CA ASP A 622 1.04 -24.10 0.51
C ASP A 622 2.31 -24.86 0.05
N ILE A 623 3.49 -24.33 0.35
CA ILE A 623 4.79 -24.96 0.05
C ILE A 623 4.95 -26.27 0.82
N ALA A 624 4.55 -26.33 2.09
CA ALA A 624 4.60 -27.55 2.90
C ALA A 624 3.67 -28.66 2.37
N GLU A 625 2.55 -28.29 1.74
CA GLU A 625 1.61 -29.21 1.07
C GLU A 625 2.05 -29.57 -0.38
N GLY A 626 3.07 -28.90 -0.92
CA GLY A 626 3.65 -29.17 -2.25
C GLY A 626 3.12 -28.28 -3.38
N GLU A 627 2.34 -27.25 -3.07
CA GLU A 627 1.68 -26.35 -4.02
C GLU A 627 2.63 -25.24 -4.53
N TYR A 628 3.70 -25.63 -5.23
CA TYR A 628 4.79 -24.72 -5.58
C TYR A 628 4.44 -23.67 -6.65
N GLU A 629 3.69 -24.04 -7.69
CA GLU A 629 3.49 -23.14 -8.85
C GLU A 629 2.69 -21.88 -8.52
N ALA A 630 1.61 -22.03 -7.74
CA ALA A 630 0.78 -20.91 -7.34
C ALA A 630 1.50 -20.03 -6.32
N ALA A 631 2.20 -20.65 -5.35
CA ALA A 631 2.99 -19.97 -4.36
C ALA A 631 4.13 -19.17 -5.00
N GLU A 632 4.91 -19.76 -5.92
CA GLU A 632 6.04 -19.08 -6.58
C GLU A 632 5.61 -17.83 -7.34
N ARG A 633 4.55 -17.93 -8.15
CA ARG A 633 4.02 -16.79 -8.91
C ARG A 633 3.61 -15.66 -7.97
N SER A 634 2.96 -16.00 -6.86
CA SER A 634 2.42 -15.03 -5.91
C SER A 634 3.53 -14.41 -5.04
N CYS A 635 4.46 -15.22 -4.54
CA CYS A 635 5.66 -14.77 -3.84
C CYS A 635 6.51 -13.82 -4.70
N THR A 636 6.77 -14.20 -5.96
CA THR A 636 7.56 -13.39 -6.90
C THR A 636 6.89 -12.04 -7.16
N ALA A 637 5.58 -12.05 -7.41
CA ALA A 637 4.82 -10.83 -7.66
C ALA A 637 4.81 -9.89 -6.44
N LEU A 638 4.64 -10.43 -5.22
CA LEU A 638 4.68 -9.62 -4.00
C LEU A 638 6.09 -9.14 -3.67
N LEU A 639 7.11 -9.99 -3.83
CA LEU A 639 8.52 -9.62 -3.59
C LEU A 639 8.94 -8.45 -4.48
N HIS A 640 8.58 -8.46 -5.76
CA HIS A 640 8.91 -7.37 -6.67
C HIS A 640 8.32 -6.03 -6.25
N ARG A 641 7.15 -6.03 -5.60
CA ARG A 641 6.41 -4.82 -5.23
C ARG A 641 6.45 -4.54 -3.73
N SER A 642 7.14 -5.33 -2.91
CA SER A 642 6.97 -5.31 -1.46
C SER A 642 7.31 -3.95 -0.87
N HIS A 643 8.48 -3.38 -1.19
CA HIS A 643 8.86 -2.05 -0.73
C HIS A 643 7.93 -0.98 -1.31
N ALA A 644 7.67 -1.03 -2.61
CA ALA A 644 6.74 -0.12 -3.30
C ALA A 644 5.26 -0.30 -2.91
N THR A 645 4.91 -1.27 -2.07
CA THR A 645 3.56 -1.41 -1.52
C THR A 645 3.55 -1.25 -0.01
N GLY A 646 4.68 -0.91 0.62
CA GLY A 646 4.82 -0.76 2.06
C GLY A 646 4.89 -2.09 2.83
N GLY A 647 5.08 -3.23 2.16
CA GLY A 647 5.20 -4.57 2.73
C GLY A 647 6.66 -5.05 2.94
N GLY A 648 7.61 -4.14 3.14
CA GLY A 648 9.05 -4.46 3.19
C GLY A 648 9.45 -5.53 4.21
N LEU A 649 8.77 -5.60 5.37
CA LEU A 649 9.07 -6.60 6.42
C LEU A 649 8.76 -8.05 6.00
N ALA A 650 7.99 -8.27 4.93
CA ALA A 650 7.70 -9.62 4.43
C ALA A 650 8.82 -10.18 3.52
N VAL A 651 9.80 -9.37 3.11
CA VAL A 651 10.81 -9.74 2.09
C VAL A 651 11.61 -10.98 2.49
N ALA A 652 12.05 -11.07 3.75
CA ALA A 652 12.82 -12.21 4.22
C ALA A 652 12.02 -13.52 4.14
N ASP A 653 10.75 -13.52 4.58
CA ASP A 653 9.87 -14.69 4.47
C ASP A 653 9.61 -15.07 3.00
N LEU A 654 9.40 -14.08 2.11
CA LEU A 654 9.19 -14.31 0.68
C LEU A 654 10.42 -14.92 0.01
N LEU A 655 11.63 -14.45 0.34
CA LEU A 655 12.88 -15.01 -0.17
C LEU A 655 13.10 -16.44 0.35
N ALA A 656 12.86 -16.69 1.65
CA ALA A 656 12.93 -18.02 2.22
C ALA A 656 11.96 -18.99 1.53
N ASN A 657 10.74 -18.55 1.22
CA ASN A 657 9.74 -19.33 0.49
C ASN A 657 10.19 -19.65 -0.94
N LEU A 658 10.68 -18.66 -1.69
CA LEU A 658 11.20 -18.87 -3.05
C LEU A 658 12.42 -19.81 -3.05
N GLY A 659 13.31 -19.68 -2.06
CA GLY A 659 14.42 -20.59 -1.85
C GLY A 659 13.94 -22.03 -1.58
N GLN A 660 12.95 -22.21 -0.72
CA GLN A 660 12.35 -23.52 -0.45
C GLN A 660 11.70 -24.13 -1.70
N ILE A 661 10.99 -23.33 -2.50
CA ILE A 661 10.42 -23.76 -3.77
C ILE A 661 11.52 -24.23 -4.74
N ALA A 662 12.60 -23.46 -4.88
CA ALA A 662 13.72 -23.81 -5.76
C ALA A 662 14.39 -25.13 -5.31
N ILE A 663 14.63 -25.31 -4.00
CA ILE A 663 15.11 -26.58 -3.44
C ILE A 663 14.12 -27.72 -3.72
N GLY A 664 12.82 -27.48 -3.50
CA GLY A 664 11.75 -28.44 -3.76
C GLY A 664 11.66 -28.89 -5.22
N ARG A 665 12.13 -28.07 -6.17
CA ARG A 665 12.25 -28.42 -7.60
C ARG A 665 13.60 -29.00 -8.00
N GLY A 666 14.58 -28.98 -7.11
CA GLY A 666 15.95 -29.42 -7.37
C GLY A 666 16.84 -28.35 -8.02
N ASP A 667 16.38 -27.09 -8.12
CA ASP A 667 17.20 -25.98 -8.62
C ASP A 667 18.01 -25.33 -7.48
N LEU A 668 19.01 -26.07 -7.01
CA LEU A 668 19.83 -25.67 -5.87
C LEU A 668 20.68 -24.43 -6.15
N ALA A 669 21.13 -24.26 -7.40
CA ALA A 669 21.95 -23.11 -7.80
C ALA A 669 21.14 -21.82 -7.80
N GLN A 670 19.89 -21.86 -8.28
CA GLN A 670 18.97 -20.73 -8.20
C GLN A 670 18.68 -20.36 -6.74
N ALA A 671 18.44 -21.34 -5.86
CA ALA A 671 18.21 -21.09 -4.44
C ALA A 671 19.38 -20.33 -3.79
N VAL A 672 20.63 -20.76 -4.02
CA VAL A 672 21.82 -20.06 -3.49
C VAL A 672 21.98 -18.66 -4.11
N SER A 673 21.80 -18.52 -5.42
CA SER A 673 21.95 -17.21 -6.08
C SER A 673 20.92 -16.18 -5.60
N LEU A 674 19.73 -16.62 -5.24
CA LEU A 674 18.67 -15.76 -4.72
C LEU A 674 18.98 -15.30 -3.29
N LEU A 675 19.38 -16.24 -2.42
CA LEU A 675 19.50 -16.00 -0.98
C LEU A 675 20.82 -15.34 -0.59
N ALA A 676 21.95 -15.73 -1.21
CA ALA A 676 23.28 -15.21 -0.85
C ALA A 676 23.38 -13.68 -1.03
N ARG A 677 22.76 -13.14 -2.09
CA ARG A 677 22.73 -11.69 -2.33
C ARG A 677 21.98 -10.93 -1.23
N ASN A 678 20.89 -11.52 -0.73
CA ASN A 678 20.10 -10.90 0.32
C ASN A 678 20.79 -11.01 1.69
N TYR A 679 21.50 -12.12 1.94
CA TYR A 679 22.29 -12.28 3.16
C TYR A 679 23.32 -11.17 3.31
N ASP A 680 24.12 -10.88 2.27
CA ASP A 680 25.16 -9.85 2.34
C ASP A 680 24.55 -8.46 2.66
N ASP A 681 23.49 -8.08 1.94
CA ASP A 681 22.81 -6.78 2.09
C ASP A 681 22.09 -6.62 3.45
N THR A 682 21.28 -7.62 3.83
CA THR A 682 20.49 -7.57 5.07
C THR A 682 21.38 -7.70 6.30
N ARG A 683 22.52 -8.38 6.19
CA ARG A 683 23.47 -8.51 7.29
C ARG A 683 24.21 -7.20 7.59
N GLU A 684 24.49 -6.39 6.57
CA GLU A 684 25.17 -5.10 6.75
C GLU A 684 24.21 -4.01 7.25
N HIS A 685 22.97 -4.01 6.77
CA HIS A 685 22.05 -2.87 6.96
C HIS A 685 20.69 -3.24 7.60
N GLY A 686 20.39 -4.52 7.79
CA GLY A 686 19.08 -5.00 8.23
C GLY A 686 19.01 -5.46 9.69
N LEU A 687 17.83 -5.93 10.09
CA LEU A 687 17.63 -6.51 11.43
C LEU A 687 18.12 -7.97 11.46
N PRO A 688 18.87 -8.38 12.51
CA PRO A 688 19.41 -9.74 12.62
C PRO A 688 18.38 -10.86 12.43
N TYR A 689 17.15 -10.67 12.93
CA TYR A 689 16.07 -11.64 12.78
C TYR A 689 15.78 -12.00 11.31
N PHE A 690 15.76 -11.00 10.42
CA PHE A 690 15.41 -11.19 9.01
C PHE A 690 16.54 -11.83 8.19
N VAL A 691 17.77 -11.89 8.72
CA VAL A 691 18.91 -12.56 8.08
C VAL A 691 18.84 -14.08 8.25
N VAL A 692 18.46 -14.55 9.44
CA VAL A 692 18.69 -15.95 9.84
C VAL A 692 17.83 -16.93 9.05
N LEU A 693 16.53 -16.64 8.87
CA LEU A 693 15.63 -17.59 8.22
C LEU A 693 15.99 -17.87 6.74
N PRO A 694 16.19 -16.86 5.87
CA PRO A 694 16.70 -17.07 4.52
C PRO A 694 18.04 -17.80 4.49
N ALA A 695 18.96 -17.47 5.40
CA ALA A 695 20.28 -18.09 5.47
C ALA A 695 20.25 -19.58 5.88
N ILE A 696 19.30 -20.01 6.71
CA ILE A 696 19.07 -21.43 6.99
C ILE A 696 18.68 -22.17 5.69
N VAL A 697 17.82 -21.57 4.86
CA VAL A 697 17.42 -22.15 3.56
C VAL A 697 18.61 -22.19 2.60
N GLU A 698 19.44 -21.15 2.59
CA GLU A 698 20.68 -21.11 1.81
C GLU A 698 21.66 -22.21 2.22
N ALA A 699 21.90 -22.38 3.53
CA ALA A 699 22.73 -23.45 4.07
C ALA A 699 22.22 -24.83 3.62
N SER A 700 20.90 -25.02 3.64
CA SER A 700 20.25 -26.24 3.15
C SER A 700 20.53 -26.48 1.65
N ALA A 701 20.48 -25.45 0.82
CA ALA A 701 20.81 -25.54 -0.61
C ALA A 701 22.31 -25.82 -0.85
N ARG A 702 23.20 -25.08 -0.18
CA ARG A 702 24.67 -25.23 -0.27
C ARG A 702 25.13 -26.62 0.16
N ARG A 703 24.54 -27.17 1.23
CA ARG A 703 24.80 -28.54 1.66
C ARG A 703 24.50 -29.54 0.55
N ARG A 704 23.35 -29.41 -0.14
CA ARG A 704 22.97 -30.31 -1.24
C ARG A 704 23.84 -30.14 -2.48
N LEU A 705 24.48 -28.99 -2.66
CA LEU A 705 25.51 -28.76 -3.69
C LEU A 705 26.89 -29.34 -3.31
N GLY A 706 27.07 -29.80 -2.06
CA GLY A 706 28.36 -30.30 -1.57
C GLY A 706 29.30 -29.20 -1.06
N GLU A 707 28.83 -27.96 -0.89
CA GLU A 707 29.63 -26.83 -0.39
C GLU A 707 29.78 -26.85 1.14
N HIS A 708 30.27 -27.96 1.70
CA HIS A 708 30.22 -28.23 3.15
C HIS A 708 30.97 -27.20 4.01
N ALA A 709 32.13 -26.72 3.56
CA ALA A 709 32.92 -25.72 4.29
C ALA A 709 32.16 -24.40 4.42
N ARG A 710 31.68 -23.85 3.28
CA ARG A 710 30.88 -22.62 3.25
C ARG A 710 29.58 -22.76 4.04
N THR A 711 28.96 -23.94 3.99
CA THR A 711 27.76 -24.24 4.77
C THR A 711 28.05 -24.14 6.27
N ARG A 712 29.17 -24.69 6.74
CA ARG A 712 29.59 -24.59 8.15
C ARG A 712 29.86 -23.15 8.56
N ASP A 713 30.60 -22.39 7.75
CA ASP A 713 30.90 -20.99 8.03
C ASP A 713 29.60 -20.15 8.17
N LEU A 714 28.64 -20.36 7.25
CA LEU A 714 27.34 -19.70 7.28
C LEU A 714 26.54 -20.10 8.54
N LEU A 715 26.48 -21.39 8.87
CA LEU A 715 25.76 -21.90 10.04
C LEU A 715 26.36 -21.38 11.36
N ASP A 716 27.68 -21.26 11.45
CA ASP A 716 28.38 -20.73 12.63
C ASP A 716 28.07 -19.26 12.86
N ASP A 717 28.04 -18.50 11.77
CA ASP A 717 27.68 -17.10 11.83
C ASP A 717 26.21 -16.88 12.28
N ILE A 718 25.25 -17.51 11.59
CA ILE A 718 23.83 -17.29 11.89
C ILE A 718 23.41 -17.90 13.24
N ALA A 719 24.16 -18.87 13.77
CA ALA A 719 23.98 -19.35 15.14
C ALA A 719 24.26 -18.25 16.17
N GLY A 720 25.29 -17.42 15.94
CA GLY A 720 25.61 -16.28 16.80
C GLY A 720 24.48 -15.24 16.80
N LEU A 721 23.94 -14.92 15.62
CA LEU A 721 22.79 -14.03 15.49
C LEU A 721 21.56 -14.59 16.19
N ALA A 722 21.17 -15.84 15.90
CA ALA A 722 19.99 -16.48 16.48
C ALA A 722 20.06 -16.63 18.00
N ALA A 723 21.27 -16.86 18.54
CA ALA A 723 21.50 -16.89 19.98
C ALA A 723 21.35 -15.50 20.61
N GLY A 724 21.78 -14.44 19.92
CA GLY A 724 21.64 -13.06 20.38
C GLY A 724 20.20 -12.65 20.66
N PHE A 725 19.25 -13.10 19.84
CA PHE A 725 17.82 -12.88 20.05
C PHE A 725 17.06 -14.11 20.61
N GLY A 726 17.77 -15.14 21.07
CA GLY A 726 17.21 -16.24 21.84
C GLY A 726 16.26 -17.20 21.10
N ASN A 727 16.25 -17.24 19.77
CA ASN A 727 15.26 -18.04 19.02
C ASN A 727 15.59 -19.53 18.99
N GLN A 728 14.91 -20.31 19.84
CA GLN A 728 15.18 -21.75 20.01
C GLN A 728 14.81 -22.58 18.78
N TRP A 729 13.77 -22.18 18.04
CA TRP A 729 13.37 -22.88 16.81
C TRP A 729 14.43 -22.72 15.72
N MET A 730 14.90 -21.49 15.48
CA MET A 730 15.96 -21.24 14.49
C MET A 730 17.27 -21.93 14.90
N LEU A 731 17.62 -21.91 16.19
CA LEU A 731 18.79 -22.65 16.68
C LEU A 731 18.67 -24.16 16.44
N ALA A 732 17.51 -24.76 16.71
CA ALA A 732 17.29 -26.19 16.44
C ALA A 732 17.36 -26.52 14.93
N ARG A 733 16.88 -25.61 14.06
CA ARG A 733 17.02 -25.73 12.60
C ARG A 733 18.48 -25.67 12.15
N ILE A 734 19.26 -24.76 12.72
CA ILE A 734 20.71 -24.64 12.47
C ILE A 734 21.44 -25.92 12.93
N GLU A 735 21.09 -26.44 14.10
CA GLU A 735 21.66 -27.70 14.61
C GLU A 735 21.30 -28.89 13.71
N LEU A 736 20.08 -28.97 13.19
CA LEU A 736 19.72 -30.00 12.22
C LEU A 736 20.61 -29.92 10.96
N GLU A 737 20.78 -28.74 10.37
CA GLU A 737 21.63 -28.56 9.20
C GLU A 737 23.12 -28.83 9.50
N ARG A 738 23.62 -28.48 10.69
CA ARG A 738 24.97 -28.89 11.17
C ARG A 738 25.11 -30.41 11.22
N GLY A 739 24.09 -31.11 11.71
CA GLY A 739 24.06 -32.57 11.71
C GLY A 739 24.09 -33.17 10.31
N LEU A 740 23.30 -32.61 9.39
CA LEU A 740 23.23 -33.08 8.01
C LEU A 740 24.54 -32.83 7.23
N VAL A 741 25.21 -31.69 7.43
CA VAL A 741 26.51 -31.43 6.78
C VAL A 741 27.64 -32.26 7.40
N ALA A 742 27.61 -32.54 8.70
CA ALA A 742 28.55 -33.43 9.36
C ALA A 742 28.43 -34.87 8.84
N ARG A 743 27.19 -35.35 8.64
CA ARG A 743 26.93 -36.65 8.00
C ARG A 743 27.51 -36.69 6.59
N ALA A 744 27.24 -35.68 5.77
CA ALA A 744 27.78 -35.57 4.41
C ALA A 744 29.32 -35.44 4.37
N SER A 745 29.93 -35.00 5.47
CA SER A 745 31.39 -34.88 5.63
C SER A 745 32.04 -36.15 6.21
N GLY A 746 31.28 -37.21 6.51
CA GLY A 746 31.80 -38.45 7.08
C GLY A 746 32.12 -38.36 8.58
N GLU A 747 31.42 -37.51 9.33
CA GLU A 747 31.62 -37.29 10.76
C GLU A 747 30.42 -37.81 11.59
N PRO A 748 30.20 -39.14 11.69
CA PRO A 748 28.95 -39.72 12.20
C PRO A 748 28.65 -39.37 13.66
N ASN A 749 29.67 -39.28 14.52
CA ASN A 749 29.50 -38.92 15.93
C ASN A 749 29.06 -37.46 16.10
N VAL A 750 29.61 -36.57 15.28
CA VAL A 750 29.25 -35.15 15.26
C VAL A 750 27.83 -34.99 14.73
N ALA A 751 27.53 -35.67 13.63
CA ALA A 751 26.20 -35.71 13.02
C ALA A 751 25.13 -36.18 14.00
N ALA A 752 25.32 -37.33 14.63
CA ALA A 752 24.37 -37.88 15.61
C ALA A 752 24.12 -36.89 16.76
N ARG A 753 25.16 -36.28 17.32
CA ARG A 753 25.00 -35.31 18.42
C ARG A 753 24.08 -34.15 18.02
N HIS A 754 24.29 -33.57 16.85
CA HIS A 754 23.52 -32.43 16.36
C HIS A 754 22.08 -32.82 15.99
N VAL A 755 21.90 -33.89 15.21
CA VAL A 755 20.56 -34.37 14.78
C VAL A 755 19.69 -34.75 15.98
N HIS A 756 20.22 -35.52 16.94
CA HIS A 756 19.45 -35.88 18.14
C HIS A 756 19.14 -34.65 19.01
N GLY A 757 20.08 -33.70 19.12
CA GLY A 757 19.86 -32.45 19.84
C GLY A 757 18.71 -31.64 19.23
N ALA A 758 18.69 -31.52 17.90
CA ALA A 758 17.61 -30.87 17.16
C ALA A 758 16.27 -31.60 17.35
N LEU A 759 16.24 -32.94 17.20
CA LEU A 759 15.03 -33.76 17.39
C LEU A 759 14.39 -33.52 18.77
N VAL A 760 15.19 -33.56 19.84
CA VAL A 760 14.71 -33.34 21.21
C VAL A 760 14.19 -31.92 21.38
N SER A 761 14.87 -30.92 20.83
CA SER A 761 14.42 -29.53 20.88
C SER A 761 13.08 -29.34 20.16
N PHE A 762 12.94 -29.85 18.93
CA PHE A 762 11.68 -29.76 18.18
C PHE A 762 10.53 -30.49 18.85
N ALA A 763 10.78 -31.69 19.39
CA ALA A 763 9.78 -32.45 20.13
C ALA A 763 9.30 -31.68 21.37
N ARG A 764 10.22 -31.08 22.14
CA ARG A 764 9.89 -30.26 23.32
C ARG A 764 9.03 -29.05 22.96
N MET A 765 9.27 -28.44 21.80
CA MET A 765 8.50 -27.28 21.33
C MET A 765 7.20 -27.70 20.60
N GLY A 766 7.01 -28.98 20.28
CA GLY A 766 5.84 -29.47 19.51
C GLY A 766 5.87 -29.13 18.02
N HIS A 767 7.06 -28.94 17.43
CA HIS A 767 7.22 -28.62 15.99
C HIS A 767 7.21 -29.90 15.14
N ARG A 768 6.02 -30.45 14.91
CA ARG A 768 5.81 -31.77 14.30
C ARG A 768 6.44 -31.92 12.91
N PRO A 769 6.37 -30.93 11.99
CA PRO A 769 7.05 -31.01 10.70
C PRO A 769 8.58 -31.17 10.82
N ASP A 770 9.21 -30.43 11.74
CA ASP A 770 10.65 -30.49 11.99
C ASP A 770 11.07 -31.79 12.72
N VAL A 771 10.18 -32.36 13.56
CA VAL A 771 10.37 -33.70 14.14
C VAL A 771 10.40 -34.76 13.05
N ALA A 772 9.48 -34.72 12.09
CA ALA A 772 9.47 -35.66 10.96
C ALA A 772 10.79 -35.59 10.16
N ALA A 773 11.26 -34.38 9.83
CA ALA A 773 12.54 -34.18 9.15
C ALA A 773 13.74 -34.71 9.97
N SER A 774 13.72 -34.51 11.29
CA SER A 774 14.77 -34.98 12.18
C SER A 774 14.77 -36.50 12.33
N LEU A 775 13.61 -37.15 12.34
CA LEU A 775 13.48 -38.61 12.35
C LEU A 775 14.07 -39.24 11.08
N GLU A 776 13.91 -38.62 9.90
CA GLU A 776 14.59 -39.08 8.68
C GLU A 776 16.10 -38.93 8.74
N ALA A 777 16.58 -37.83 9.33
CA ALA A 777 18.01 -37.64 9.53
C ALA A 777 18.59 -38.69 10.48
N VAL A 778 17.87 -39.06 11.55
CA VAL A 778 18.21 -40.17 12.45
C VAL A 778 18.19 -41.51 11.70
N ALA A 779 17.13 -41.78 10.93
CA ALA A 779 16.99 -43.01 10.16
C ALA A 779 18.17 -43.22 9.21
N ALA A 780 18.59 -42.15 8.54
CA ALA A 780 19.71 -42.21 7.63
C ALA A 780 21.06 -42.38 8.35
N LEU A 781 21.25 -41.81 9.54
CA LEU A 781 22.42 -42.10 10.38
C LEU A 781 22.44 -43.54 10.89
N ALA A 782 21.27 -44.11 11.23
CA ALA A 782 21.15 -45.51 11.60
C ALA A 782 21.48 -46.43 10.43
N HIS A 783 21.06 -46.07 9.20
CA HIS A 783 21.44 -46.78 7.99
C HIS A 783 22.95 -46.71 7.72
N ASP A 784 23.56 -45.51 7.82
CA ASP A 784 25.02 -45.33 7.69
C ASP A 784 25.81 -46.14 8.74
N ALA A 785 25.18 -46.45 9.88
CA ALA A 785 25.72 -47.27 10.97
C ALA A 785 25.28 -48.75 10.92
N GLU A 786 24.71 -49.21 9.80
CA GLU A 786 24.25 -50.60 9.57
C GLU A 786 23.21 -51.09 10.62
N SER A 787 22.51 -50.16 11.25
CA SER A 787 21.41 -50.44 12.19
C SER A 787 20.07 -50.45 11.44
N ASP A 788 19.96 -51.36 10.46
CA ASP A 788 18.88 -51.37 9.46
C ASP A 788 17.46 -51.42 10.05
N ALA A 789 17.24 -52.17 11.14
CA ALA A 789 15.93 -52.23 11.79
C ALA A 789 15.52 -50.87 12.42
N GLU A 790 16.47 -50.16 13.02
CA GLU A 790 16.26 -48.81 13.57
C GLU A 790 15.99 -47.82 12.44
N ALA A 791 16.75 -47.91 11.34
CA ALA A 791 16.58 -47.08 10.16
C ALA A 791 15.16 -47.21 9.57
N VAL A 792 14.68 -48.45 9.33
CA VAL A 792 13.34 -48.70 8.79
C VAL A 792 12.25 -48.14 9.72
N ARG A 793 12.34 -48.37 11.03
CA ARG A 793 11.36 -47.85 11.99
C ARG A 793 11.30 -46.33 12.00
N CYS A 794 12.46 -45.66 11.97
CA CYS A 794 12.54 -44.20 11.98
C CYS A 794 12.00 -43.59 10.67
N PHE A 795 12.32 -44.18 9.50
CA PHE A 795 11.72 -43.75 8.23
C PHE A 795 10.20 -43.95 8.23
N ALA A 796 9.71 -45.06 8.76
CA ALA A 796 8.29 -45.36 8.82
C ALA A 796 7.53 -44.41 9.77
N ALA A 797 8.12 -44.07 10.91
CA ALA A 797 7.56 -43.09 11.85
C ALA A 797 7.52 -41.69 11.23
N ALA A 798 8.58 -41.26 10.55
CA ALA A 798 8.61 -39.98 9.84
C ALA A 798 7.56 -39.91 8.72
N ALA A 799 7.42 -40.99 7.93
CA ALA A 799 6.43 -41.08 6.86
C ALA A 799 5.00 -41.04 7.40
N ALA A 800 4.71 -41.77 8.49
CA ALA A 800 3.41 -41.74 9.15
C ALA A 800 3.07 -40.33 9.67
N LEU A 801 4.04 -39.67 10.32
CA LEU A 801 3.85 -38.30 10.83
C LEU A 801 3.59 -37.30 9.69
N ARG A 802 4.31 -37.40 8.57
CA ARG A 802 4.04 -36.53 7.40
C ARG A 802 2.66 -36.77 6.79
N ALA A 803 2.25 -38.03 6.68
CA ALA A 803 0.94 -38.39 6.16
C ALA A 803 -0.19 -37.86 7.08
N GLU A 804 0.00 -37.93 8.40
CA GLU A 804 -0.93 -37.35 9.37
C GLU A 804 -1.06 -35.82 9.22
N LEU A 805 0.06 -35.14 8.99
CA LEU A 805 0.12 -33.67 8.85
C LEU A 805 -0.31 -33.18 7.46
N GLY A 806 -0.43 -34.06 6.46
CA GLY A 806 -0.70 -33.68 5.07
C GLY A 806 0.46 -32.95 4.38
N ILE A 807 1.70 -33.13 4.86
CA ILE A 807 2.89 -32.46 4.31
C ILE A 807 3.70 -33.36 3.41
N VAL A 808 4.36 -32.76 2.41
CA VAL A 808 5.25 -33.46 1.50
C VAL A 808 6.72 -33.29 1.92
N GLY A 809 7.51 -34.35 1.75
CA GLY A 809 8.96 -34.25 1.88
C GLY A 809 9.54 -33.41 0.74
N VAL A 810 10.61 -32.67 1.02
CA VAL A 810 11.34 -31.91 -0.02
C VAL A 810 11.86 -32.89 -1.07
N ARG A 811 11.56 -32.68 -2.37
CA ARG A 811 11.76 -33.72 -3.41
C ARG A 811 13.14 -34.39 -3.42
N PRO A 812 14.29 -33.68 -3.34
CA PRO A 812 15.60 -34.32 -3.32
C PRO A 812 15.78 -35.24 -2.10
N ASP A 813 15.26 -34.84 -0.93
CA ASP A 813 15.36 -35.64 0.29
C ASP A 813 14.40 -36.83 0.23
N ALA A 814 13.17 -36.63 -0.24
CA ALA A 814 12.21 -37.71 -0.45
C ALA A 814 12.74 -38.78 -1.41
N ALA A 815 13.44 -38.39 -2.48
CA ALA A 815 14.10 -39.31 -3.39
C ALA A 815 15.22 -40.10 -2.69
N ALA A 816 16.03 -39.45 -1.85
CA ALA A 816 17.07 -40.11 -1.06
C ALA A 816 16.49 -41.09 -0.02
N VAL A 817 15.39 -40.73 0.63
CA VAL A 817 14.66 -41.59 1.58
C VAL A 817 14.09 -42.81 0.85
N HIS A 818 13.44 -42.63 -0.31
CA HIS A 818 12.94 -43.75 -1.09
C HIS A 818 14.07 -44.70 -1.52
N ALA A 819 15.20 -44.17 -2.00
CA ALA A 819 16.35 -44.98 -2.37
C ALA A 819 16.91 -45.78 -1.18
N ALA A 820 17.04 -45.16 -0.01
CA ALA A 820 17.48 -45.84 1.21
C ALA A 820 16.48 -46.94 1.64
N CYS A 821 15.18 -46.66 1.60
CA CYS A 821 14.15 -47.66 1.88
C CYS A 821 14.16 -48.84 0.90
N ASP A 822 14.43 -48.60 -0.39
CA ASP A 822 14.54 -49.66 -1.39
C ASP A 822 15.79 -50.53 -1.15
N MET A 823 16.91 -49.92 -0.78
CA MET A 823 18.13 -50.63 -0.38
C MET A 823 17.90 -51.49 0.87
N LEU A 824 17.27 -50.92 1.90
CA LEU A 824 16.93 -51.63 3.15
C LEU A 824 15.94 -52.77 2.90
N ARG A 825 14.98 -52.59 1.99
CA ARG A 825 14.03 -53.65 1.61
C ARG A 825 14.74 -54.79 0.87
N ALA A 826 15.72 -54.47 0.04
CA ALA A 826 16.53 -55.46 -0.65
C ALA A 826 17.49 -56.21 0.30
N SER A 827 18.05 -55.54 1.32
CA SER A 827 18.97 -56.15 2.29
C SER A 827 18.28 -57.03 3.32
N LEU A 828 17.18 -56.55 3.92
CA LEU A 828 16.45 -57.25 5.00
C LEU A 828 15.48 -58.32 4.50
N GLY A 829 15.04 -58.22 3.24
CA GLY A 829 13.92 -58.98 2.70
C GLY A 829 12.57 -58.33 3.01
N ALA A 830 11.60 -58.54 2.10
CA ALA A 830 10.32 -57.82 2.10
C ALA A 830 9.50 -57.98 3.39
N ASP A 831 9.46 -59.19 3.98
CA ASP A 831 8.64 -59.48 5.17
C ASP A 831 9.20 -58.83 6.44
N VAL A 832 10.53 -58.86 6.60
CA VAL A 832 11.23 -58.23 7.73
C VAL A 832 11.12 -56.71 7.63
N PHE A 833 11.33 -56.16 6.43
CA PHE A 833 11.12 -54.75 6.16
C PHE A 833 9.68 -54.33 6.50
N ALA A 834 8.68 -55.09 6.04
CA ALA A 834 7.27 -54.77 6.29
C ALA A 834 6.92 -54.79 7.78
N THR A 835 7.52 -55.70 8.55
CA THR A 835 7.34 -55.78 10.00
C THR A 835 7.90 -54.55 10.70
N HIS A 836 9.17 -54.19 10.43
CA HIS A 836 9.77 -52.98 11.02
C HIS A 836 9.10 -51.69 10.56
N TRP A 837 8.61 -51.65 9.32
CA TRP A 837 7.83 -50.53 8.81
C TRP A 837 6.51 -50.39 9.58
N ALA A 838 5.77 -51.49 9.77
CA ALA A 838 4.53 -51.48 10.54
C ALA A 838 4.75 -51.07 12.00
N GLU A 839 5.84 -51.56 12.63
CA GLU A 839 6.23 -51.16 13.98
C GLU A 839 6.49 -49.64 14.06
N GLY A 840 7.25 -49.09 13.12
CA GLY A 840 7.57 -47.66 13.11
C GLY A 840 6.37 -46.76 12.79
N SER A 841 5.53 -47.16 11.82
CA SER A 841 4.31 -46.42 11.46
C SER A 841 3.25 -46.41 12.56
N ALA A 842 3.32 -47.35 13.51
CA ALA A 842 2.40 -47.40 14.65
C ALA A 842 2.82 -46.49 15.82
N LEU A 843 4.05 -45.96 15.83
CA LEU A 843 4.53 -45.07 16.88
C LEU A 843 3.89 -43.69 16.77
N SER A 844 3.38 -43.16 17.87
CA SER A 844 3.13 -41.73 18.00
C SER A 844 4.45 -40.94 17.93
N MET A 845 4.35 -39.61 17.72
CA MET A 845 5.52 -38.74 17.70
C MET A 845 6.37 -38.90 18.96
N ASP A 846 5.74 -38.88 20.14
CA ASP A 846 6.45 -38.97 21.44
C ASP A 846 7.11 -40.33 21.62
N GLU A 847 6.42 -41.42 21.25
CA GLU A 847 6.98 -42.78 21.29
C GLU A 847 8.16 -42.94 20.33
N ALA A 848 8.10 -42.34 19.13
CA ALA A 848 9.21 -42.35 18.17
C ALA A 848 10.43 -41.58 18.70
N VAL A 849 10.23 -40.40 19.29
CA VAL A 849 11.30 -39.60 19.91
C VAL A 849 11.92 -40.35 21.10
N GLU A 850 11.09 -40.99 21.92
CA GLU A 850 11.56 -41.78 23.06
C GLU A 850 12.35 -43.03 22.60
N TYR A 851 11.85 -43.75 21.60
CA TYR A 851 12.52 -44.91 21.00
C TYR A 851 13.95 -44.56 20.56
N VAL A 852 14.10 -43.48 19.79
CA VAL A 852 15.39 -42.97 19.31
C VAL A 852 16.29 -42.52 20.47
N SER A 853 15.71 -41.91 21.50
CA SER A 853 16.47 -41.44 22.67
C SER A 853 17.03 -42.59 23.51
N ARG A 854 16.29 -43.69 23.65
CA ARG A 854 16.71 -44.90 24.38
C ARG A 854 17.80 -45.68 23.65
N ALA A 855 17.69 -45.82 22.32
CA ALA A 855 18.70 -46.51 21.49
C ALA A 855 20.11 -45.89 21.62
N ARG A 856 20.21 -44.58 21.87
CA ARG A 856 21.48 -43.90 22.15
C ARG A 856 22.08 -44.26 23.52
N GLY A 857 21.24 -44.54 24.52
CA GLY A 857 21.67 -44.91 25.87
C GLY A 857 22.33 -46.29 25.93
N GLU A 858 21.91 -47.21 25.07
CA GLU A 858 22.48 -48.55 24.94
C GLU A 858 23.84 -48.55 24.22
N ARG A 859 24.06 -47.66 23.24
CA ARG A 859 25.36 -47.49 22.55
C ARG A 859 26.49 -46.88 23.42
N LYS A 860 26.18 -46.36 24.61
CA LYS A 860 27.15 -45.79 25.56
C LYS A 860 27.58 -46.76 26.67
N ARG A 861 27.12 -48.02 26.66
CA ARG A 861 27.50 -49.05 27.64
C ARG A 861 28.46 -50.07 27.09
#